data_AF-A0A8I1IN28-F1
#
_entry.id   AF-A0A8I1IN28-F1
#
_cell.length_a   1.000
_cell.length_b   1.000
_cell.length_c   1.000
_cell.angle_alpha   90.00
_cell.angle_beta   90.00
_cell.angle_gamma   90.00
#
_symmetry.space_group_name_H-M   'P 1'
#
loop_
_entity.id
_entity.type
_entity.pdbx_description
1 polymer ?
#
loop_
_entity_poly.entity_id
_entity_poly.type
_entity_poly.pdbx_seq_one_letter_code
_entity_poly.pdbx_strand_id
1 'polypeptide(L)'
;MAYEQTRDFIQVTANNGKTNFSYIFEGNEEERLLKSKVYKSKMKYYSKEANEEFEEWNKNGYGIYFLPNGGGYKNDNITEFRAYFIDMDIKDEIEYAFVAAGFTGSPNELQEKVKSKFYSLNKTEKLNYKQIFRCRVSELKQRGIPPSAIVETKNGFHVYYLLNKDTQRHQFETLEGLLIYIYNGDMAVKNTARLLRVPDTLHLKDSNDPFTIKLEEWNRSVRYDAEDLIIRLRKVVEKVHVQTDTLLCVNSRKAPTYNTKLLSKKKGLPSRVGIDYSSMNIGNIPIISKGFEGIPELKKRLGLDNQDDLCYIDRDDIRQFLKKQNLKHLLGIDSDRLYCIFHNSSNPTSGNIYSYDDKWFYKCHSSRCGVHYNIVQIIERITRLPIHKAFDYLKELYNIAEVKTEWQLDQERLIEFNIEFLERFKYDIDLQENYPYLTKFLKTKGTLGLLIQIHEIARRKLPQLSKMRNMDSSNAIVFAPMRKVIEELLSENSDLHSINKANTKVVIMIFMYLLNCVGVDQLPDEMQRRIEQYQKESRKNSNLHYNNIARYYEIVSMDTERLILAEEMSQLFYQNHLTISNFNREQLISLCGVEEGNRVFPDRSEEEIPGLNQSISQEIKRIVNELIQVKGWTYDNEIIEHIDISDFNMKQRYKDSFKYIPKKKSDELDSLAVLDNDVGFQKWRYGFLAKKLSVNVPAIISNQEYRRARVNKLLRKQFDIPIHIKGFVYHQEISEQGKQLEDKASHILRLKQHDLSLSNAQIASLVGCSRQYVSNVLKCRD
;
A
#
# COMPACT_ATOMS: atom_id res chain seq x y z
N MET A 1 2.30 -42.28 16.38
CA MET A 1 3.44 -41.56 15.75
C MET A 1 3.01 -40.61 14.64
N ALA A 2 2.82 -41.01 13.37
CA ALA A 2 2.54 -40.05 12.27
C ALA A 2 1.36 -39.10 12.55
N TYR A 3 0.19 -39.66 12.89
CA TYR A 3 -1.00 -38.89 13.30
C TYR A 3 -0.73 -37.87 14.43
N GLU A 4 0.13 -38.20 15.39
CA GLU A 4 0.44 -37.32 16.52
C GLU A 4 1.40 -36.20 16.13
N GLN A 5 2.34 -36.47 15.22
CA GLN A 5 3.24 -35.46 14.65
C GLN A 5 2.49 -34.50 13.74
N THR A 6 1.58 -35.00 12.89
CA THR A 6 0.72 -34.16 12.05
C THR A 6 -0.24 -33.32 12.90
N ARG A 7 -0.83 -33.90 13.95
CA ARG A 7 -1.63 -33.15 14.94
C ARG A 7 -0.81 -32.03 15.58
N ASP A 8 0.41 -32.32 16.04
CA ASP A 8 1.29 -31.33 16.66
C ASP A 8 1.71 -30.23 15.67
N PHE A 9 2.06 -30.61 14.45
CA PHE A 9 2.36 -29.68 13.36
C PHE A 9 1.20 -28.71 13.11
N ILE A 10 -0.04 -29.21 12.92
CA ILE A 10 -1.22 -28.34 12.74
C ILE A 10 -1.50 -27.53 14.02
N GLN A 11 -1.25 -28.10 15.22
CA GLN A 11 -1.42 -27.42 16.49
C GLN A 11 -0.52 -26.19 16.65
N VAL A 12 0.73 -26.30 16.20
CA VAL A 12 1.78 -25.29 16.40
C VAL A 12 1.89 -24.31 15.22
N THR A 13 1.50 -24.71 14.00
CA THR A 13 1.52 -23.85 12.80
C THR A 13 0.26 -23.01 12.61
N ALA A 14 -0.89 -23.45 13.11
CA ALA A 14 -2.16 -22.71 13.07
C ALA A 14 -2.48 -22.03 14.41
N ASN A 15 -3.71 -21.53 14.57
CA ASN A 15 -4.17 -20.80 15.76
C ASN A 15 -4.35 -21.73 16.98
N ASN A 16 -3.26 -22.11 17.64
CA ASN A 16 -3.22 -23.10 18.72
C ASN A 16 -3.97 -24.41 18.34
N GLY A 17 -3.91 -24.78 17.07
CA GLY A 17 -4.56 -25.96 16.47
C GLY A 17 -6.00 -25.81 16.03
N LYS A 18 -6.67 -24.69 16.31
CA LYS A 18 -8.04 -24.48 15.81
C LYS A 18 -7.99 -23.78 14.45
N THR A 19 -8.24 -24.51 13.36
CA THR A 19 -8.19 -23.96 11.99
C THR A 19 -9.41 -24.34 11.17
N ASN A 20 -9.58 -23.69 10.02
CA ASN A 20 -10.61 -24.04 9.04
C ASN A 20 -9.92 -24.82 7.92
N PHE A 21 -10.39 -26.04 7.68
CA PHE A 21 -9.93 -26.84 6.56
C PHE A 21 -10.76 -26.48 5.32
N SER A 22 -10.09 -26.38 4.18
CA SER A 22 -10.70 -26.12 2.87
C SER A 22 -10.63 -27.39 2.02
N TYR A 23 -11.78 -27.80 1.49
CA TYR A 23 -11.93 -28.97 0.64
C TYR A 23 -12.15 -28.48 -0.79
N ILE A 24 -11.24 -28.87 -1.70
CA ILE A 24 -11.24 -28.42 -3.09
C ILE A 24 -11.33 -29.65 -3.98
N PHE A 25 -12.29 -29.69 -4.89
CA PHE A 25 -12.48 -30.86 -5.75
C PHE A 25 -11.30 -31.03 -6.71
N GLU A 26 -10.76 -32.25 -6.78
CA GLU A 26 -9.54 -32.56 -7.51
C GLU A 26 -9.72 -33.58 -8.65
N GLY A 27 -10.94 -34.03 -8.96
CA GLY A 27 -11.22 -34.88 -10.12
C GLY A 27 -10.91 -34.23 -11.49
N ASN A 28 -11.42 -34.82 -12.57
CA ASN A 28 -11.18 -34.37 -13.95
C ASN A 28 -11.61 -32.89 -14.20
N GLU A 29 -11.09 -32.26 -15.26
CA GLU A 29 -11.33 -30.83 -15.52
C GLU A 29 -12.82 -30.50 -15.78
N GLU A 30 -13.58 -31.42 -16.38
CA GLU A 30 -15.03 -31.25 -16.64
C GLU A 30 -15.85 -31.25 -15.33
N GLU A 31 -15.61 -32.21 -14.44
CA GLU A 31 -16.26 -32.24 -13.12
C GLU A 31 -15.80 -31.09 -12.22
N ARG A 32 -14.58 -30.54 -12.37
CA ARG A 32 -14.15 -29.33 -11.64
C ARG A 32 -14.95 -28.10 -12.02
N LEU A 33 -15.43 -27.98 -13.28
CA LEU A 33 -16.33 -26.90 -13.68
C LEU A 33 -17.69 -27.02 -12.97
N LEU A 34 -18.23 -28.24 -12.90
CA LEU A 34 -19.49 -28.56 -12.22
C LEU A 34 -19.41 -28.48 -10.68
N LYS A 35 -18.28 -28.89 -10.09
CA LYS A 35 -18.02 -28.97 -8.63
C LYS A 35 -17.06 -27.87 -8.15
N SER A 36 -17.11 -26.70 -8.77
CA SER A 36 -16.19 -25.56 -8.52
C SER A 36 -16.30 -24.92 -7.12
N LYS A 37 -17.28 -25.34 -6.30
CA LYS A 37 -17.52 -24.81 -4.95
C LYS A 37 -16.48 -25.33 -3.95
N VAL A 38 -15.65 -24.42 -3.43
CA VAL A 38 -14.76 -24.70 -2.30
C VAL A 38 -15.59 -24.84 -1.02
N TYR A 39 -15.53 -26.00 -0.37
CA TYR A 39 -16.13 -26.21 0.94
C TYR A 39 -15.15 -25.82 2.03
N LYS A 40 -15.65 -25.34 3.17
CA LYS A 40 -14.84 -24.98 4.34
C LYS A 40 -15.49 -25.55 5.59
N SER A 41 -14.70 -26.22 6.42
CA SER A 41 -15.19 -26.66 7.73
C SER A 41 -15.36 -25.47 8.68
N LYS A 42 -16.24 -25.64 9.68
CA LYS A 42 -16.23 -24.76 10.85
C LYS A 42 -14.92 -24.95 11.61
N MET A 43 -14.34 -23.85 12.09
CA MET A 43 -13.05 -23.83 12.79
C MET A 43 -12.96 -24.89 13.90
N LYS A 44 -12.16 -25.92 13.67
CA LYS A 44 -12.04 -27.13 14.51
C LYS A 44 -10.57 -27.50 14.73
N TYR A 45 -10.33 -28.41 15.67
CA TYR A 45 -8.99 -28.95 15.91
C TYR A 45 -8.67 -30.06 14.90
N TYR A 46 -7.39 -30.33 14.66
CA TYR A 46 -6.97 -31.60 14.07
C TYR A 46 -7.19 -32.69 15.12
N SER A 47 -8.28 -33.45 14.96
CA SER A 47 -8.77 -34.45 15.90
C SER A 47 -9.09 -35.76 15.16
N LYS A 48 -9.60 -36.79 15.85
CA LYS A 48 -9.89 -38.08 15.20
C LYS A 48 -11.06 -37.92 14.23
N GLU A 49 -12.07 -37.17 14.67
CA GLU A 49 -13.28 -36.81 13.94
C GLU A 49 -12.95 -35.93 12.72
N ALA A 50 -11.92 -35.09 12.81
CA ALA A 50 -11.44 -34.32 11.66
C ALA A 50 -10.78 -35.21 10.60
N ASN A 51 -10.03 -36.24 11.01
CA ASN A 51 -9.46 -37.20 10.06
C ASN A 51 -10.50 -38.11 9.42
N GLU A 52 -11.50 -38.55 10.18
CA GLU A 52 -12.65 -39.30 9.65
C GLU A 52 -13.39 -38.47 8.57
N GLU A 53 -13.57 -37.16 8.80
CA GLU A 53 -14.07 -36.21 7.79
C GLU A 53 -13.09 -36.06 6.60
N PHE A 54 -11.77 -35.98 6.81
CA PHE A 54 -10.79 -35.89 5.72
C PHE A 54 -10.79 -37.13 4.83
N GLU A 55 -10.93 -38.33 5.41
CA GLU A 55 -11.09 -39.57 4.66
C GLU A 55 -12.36 -39.57 3.82
N GLU A 56 -13.48 -39.06 4.35
CA GLU A 56 -14.73 -38.92 3.61
C GLU A 56 -14.58 -37.94 2.42
N TRP A 57 -13.98 -36.76 2.63
CA TRP A 57 -13.74 -35.81 1.55
C TRP A 57 -12.73 -36.32 0.51
N ASN A 58 -11.69 -37.04 0.92
CA ASN A 58 -10.76 -37.71 0.00
C ASN A 58 -11.47 -38.81 -0.81
N LYS A 59 -12.32 -39.65 -0.19
CA LYS A 59 -13.16 -40.64 -0.92
C LYS A 59 -14.06 -39.99 -1.96
N ASN A 60 -14.54 -38.77 -1.69
CA ASN A 60 -15.34 -37.95 -2.61
C ASN A 60 -14.51 -37.16 -3.65
N GLY A 61 -13.19 -37.37 -3.75
CA GLY A 61 -12.33 -36.73 -4.75
C GLY A 61 -11.86 -35.30 -4.41
N TYR A 62 -11.97 -34.86 -3.15
CA TYR A 62 -11.51 -33.54 -2.72
C TYR A 62 -10.13 -33.60 -2.06
N GLY A 63 -9.26 -32.67 -2.42
CA GLY A 63 -8.00 -32.43 -1.71
C GLY A 63 -8.21 -31.55 -0.48
N ILE A 64 -7.44 -31.83 0.59
CA ILE A 64 -7.56 -31.17 1.90
C ILE A 64 -6.47 -30.12 2.07
N TYR A 65 -6.86 -28.92 2.49
CA TYR A 65 -5.98 -27.77 2.66
C TYR A 65 -6.25 -27.02 3.98
N PHE A 66 -5.26 -26.30 4.48
CA PHE A 66 -5.39 -25.36 5.60
C PHE A 66 -4.64 -24.06 5.31
N LEU A 67 -4.90 -23.04 6.12
CA LEU A 67 -4.20 -21.75 6.11
C LEU A 67 -3.37 -21.62 7.41
N PRO A 68 -2.04 -21.44 7.35
CA PRO A 68 -1.22 -21.26 8.56
C PRO A 68 -1.42 -19.90 9.24
N ASN A 69 -1.46 -18.82 8.44
CA ASN A 69 -1.53 -17.44 8.94
C ASN A 69 -2.96 -17.06 9.41
N GLY A 70 -3.07 -16.00 10.21
CA GLY A 70 -4.30 -15.61 10.90
C GLY A 70 -4.85 -14.23 10.53
N GLY A 71 -5.98 -13.86 11.13
CA GLY A 71 -6.71 -12.62 10.85
C GLY A 71 -7.80 -12.71 9.77
N GLY A 72 -7.64 -13.57 8.76
CA GLY A 72 -8.61 -13.67 7.66
C GLY A 72 -8.33 -14.75 6.63
N TYR A 73 -8.98 -14.65 5.46
CA TYR A 73 -8.91 -15.63 4.35
C TYR A 73 -8.51 -15.00 2.99
N LYS A 74 -8.11 -13.72 2.99
CA LYS A 74 -7.61 -12.97 1.84
C LYS A 74 -6.35 -12.26 2.28
N ASN A 75 -5.39 -12.04 1.38
CA ASN A 75 -4.10 -11.42 1.70
C ASN A 75 -4.23 -10.16 2.57
N ASP A 76 -5.11 -9.23 2.17
CA ASP A 76 -5.32 -7.97 2.89
C ASP A 76 -5.81 -8.16 4.34
N ASN A 77 -6.53 -9.25 4.60
CA ASN A 77 -7.12 -9.56 5.90
C ASN A 77 -6.18 -10.40 6.78
N ILE A 78 -4.99 -10.79 6.31
CA ILE A 78 -4.01 -11.48 7.15
C ILE A 78 -3.35 -10.47 8.09
N THR A 79 -3.51 -10.70 9.39
CA THR A 79 -2.99 -9.85 10.48
C THR A 79 -2.09 -10.61 11.45
N GLU A 80 -1.98 -11.93 11.33
CA GLU A 80 -1.07 -12.76 12.14
C GLU A 80 -0.16 -13.60 11.24
N PHE A 81 1.13 -13.30 11.25
CA PHE A 81 2.14 -13.98 10.45
C PHE A 81 2.84 -15.07 11.28
N ARG A 82 2.24 -16.26 11.32
CA ARG A 82 2.69 -17.36 12.21
C ARG A 82 3.78 -18.23 11.59
N ALA A 83 3.78 -18.32 10.27
CA ALA A 83 4.74 -19.09 9.51
C ALA A 83 4.96 -18.42 8.16
N TYR A 84 6.21 -18.19 7.78
CA TYR A 84 6.56 -18.13 6.38
C TYR A 84 6.61 -19.55 5.82
N PHE A 85 6.27 -19.70 4.54
CA PHE A 85 6.29 -20.97 3.84
C PHE A 85 6.61 -20.75 2.37
N ILE A 86 7.21 -21.76 1.74
CA ILE A 86 7.42 -21.80 0.30
C ILE A 86 6.87 -23.11 -0.27
N ASP A 87 6.12 -22.96 -1.36
CA ASP A 87 5.53 -24.04 -2.16
C ASP A 87 6.47 -24.23 -3.35
N MET A 88 7.26 -25.30 -3.34
CA MET A 88 8.14 -25.68 -4.45
C MET A 88 7.45 -26.77 -5.27
N ASP A 89 6.85 -26.44 -6.42
CA ASP A 89 6.37 -27.42 -7.40
C ASP A 89 7.36 -27.57 -8.58
N ILE A 90 7.45 -28.77 -9.15
CA ILE A 90 8.20 -29.03 -10.40
C ILE A 90 7.79 -28.07 -11.53
N LYS A 91 6.52 -27.66 -11.60
CA LYS A 91 6.06 -26.70 -12.63
C LYS A 91 6.74 -25.35 -12.50
N ASP A 92 6.92 -24.84 -11.29
CA ASP A 92 7.55 -23.55 -11.03
C ASP A 92 9.05 -23.60 -11.40
N GLU A 93 9.72 -24.72 -11.12
CA GLU A 93 11.11 -24.95 -11.55
C GLU A 93 11.24 -25.09 -13.08
N ILE A 94 10.26 -25.72 -13.76
CA ILE A 94 10.21 -25.79 -15.23
C ILE A 94 9.94 -24.40 -15.83
N GLU A 95 9.05 -23.61 -15.23
CA GLU A 95 8.76 -22.24 -15.65
C GLU A 95 10.01 -21.36 -15.48
N TYR A 96 10.65 -21.42 -14.31
CA TYR A 96 11.93 -20.79 -14.06
C TYR A 96 12.99 -21.23 -15.09
N ALA A 97 13.07 -22.53 -15.42
CA ALA A 97 13.99 -23.02 -16.43
C ALA A 97 13.70 -22.46 -17.84
N PHE A 98 12.44 -22.32 -18.25
CA PHE A 98 12.06 -21.68 -19.52
C PHE A 98 12.36 -20.18 -19.53
N VAL A 99 12.06 -19.47 -18.44
CA VAL A 99 12.34 -18.04 -18.27
C VAL A 99 13.86 -17.78 -18.25
N ALA A 100 14.63 -18.59 -17.52
CA ALA A 100 16.09 -18.55 -17.48
C ALA A 100 16.75 -18.95 -18.82
N ALA A 101 16.12 -19.85 -19.58
CA ALA A 101 16.49 -20.14 -20.97
C ALA A 101 16.12 -19.02 -21.96
N GLY A 102 15.48 -17.93 -21.48
CA GLY A 102 15.20 -16.73 -22.27
C GLY A 102 13.92 -16.80 -23.09
N PHE A 103 12.88 -17.49 -22.61
CA PHE A 103 11.55 -17.46 -23.23
C PHE A 103 11.00 -16.03 -23.35
N THR A 104 10.43 -15.69 -24.51
CA THR A 104 9.90 -14.34 -24.83
C THR A 104 8.48 -14.33 -25.37
N GLY A 105 7.73 -15.43 -25.25
CA GLY A 105 6.31 -15.48 -25.62
C GLY A 105 5.41 -14.86 -24.55
N SER A 106 4.10 -14.94 -24.79
CA SER A 106 3.07 -14.54 -23.82
C SER A 106 3.03 -15.48 -22.59
N PRO A 107 2.45 -15.04 -21.46
CA PRO A 107 2.28 -15.88 -20.28
C PRO A 107 1.49 -17.17 -20.56
N ASN A 108 0.50 -17.13 -21.44
CA ASN A 108 -0.30 -18.32 -21.81
C ASN A 108 0.55 -19.35 -22.58
N GLU A 109 1.41 -18.89 -23.50
CA GLU A 109 2.35 -19.76 -24.23
C GLU A 109 3.43 -20.35 -23.30
N LEU A 110 3.83 -19.61 -22.26
CA LEU A 110 4.72 -20.12 -21.21
C LEU A 110 4.03 -21.25 -20.44
N GLN A 111 2.82 -21.00 -19.95
CA GLN A 111 2.04 -21.98 -19.18
C GLN A 111 1.76 -23.26 -19.98
N GLU A 112 1.43 -23.16 -21.28
CA GLU A 112 1.25 -24.35 -22.12
C GLU A 112 2.57 -25.12 -22.34
N LYS A 113 3.72 -24.44 -22.49
CA LYS A 113 5.03 -25.12 -22.56
C LYS A 113 5.42 -25.77 -21.24
N VAL A 114 5.15 -25.13 -20.10
CA VAL A 114 5.35 -25.68 -18.76
C VAL A 114 4.45 -26.90 -18.56
N LYS A 115 3.17 -26.81 -18.92
CA LYS A 115 2.18 -27.90 -18.87
C LYS A 115 2.64 -29.09 -19.72
N SER A 116 3.00 -28.84 -20.98
CA SER A 116 3.53 -29.85 -21.92
C SER A 116 4.79 -30.54 -21.38
N LYS A 117 5.80 -29.78 -20.96
CA LYS A 117 7.06 -30.34 -20.43
C LYS A 117 6.85 -31.09 -19.13
N PHE A 118 5.97 -30.63 -18.24
CA PHE A 118 5.63 -31.32 -17.00
C PHE A 118 4.97 -32.69 -17.24
N TYR A 119 4.03 -32.77 -18.19
CA TYR A 119 3.39 -34.04 -18.54
C TYR A 119 4.31 -34.97 -19.33
N SER A 120 5.33 -34.45 -20.02
CA SER A 120 6.35 -35.27 -20.67
C SER A 120 7.36 -35.91 -19.70
N LEU A 121 7.40 -35.53 -18.42
CA LEU A 121 8.37 -36.04 -17.47
C LEU A 121 8.02 -37.46 -16.98
N ASN A 122 8.97 -38.37 -17.08
CA ASN A 122 8.87 -39.70 -16.47
C ASN A 122 9.06 -39.66 -14.93
N LYS A 123 8.80 -40.79 -14.26
CA LYS A 123 8.87 -40.91 -12.79
C LYS A 123 10.26 -40.62 -12.23
N THR A 124 11.33 -41.00 -12.93
CA THR A 124 12.73 -40.76 -12.54
C THR A 124 13.09 -39.28 -12.67
N GLU A 125 12.65 -38.61 -13.74
CA GLU A 125 12.85 -37.16 -13.90
C GLU A 125 12.15 -36.36 -12.79
N LYS A 126 10.89 -36.70 -12.47
CA LYS A 126 10.15 -36.06 -11.36
C LYS A 126 10.84 -36.29 -10.01
N LEU A 127 11.43 -37.47 -9.79
CA LEU A 127 12.24 -37.75 -8.61
C LEU A 127 13.52 -36.89 -8.57
N ASN A 128 14.20 -36.69 -9.70
CA ASN A 128 15.39 -35.85 -9.77
C ASN A 128 15.10 -34.39 -9.39
N TYR A 129 13.99 -33.81 -9.84
CA TYR A 129 13.56 -32.48 -9.39
C TYR A 129 13.33 -32.41 -7.87
N LYS A 130 12.66 -33.42 -7.29
CA LYS A 130 12.51 -33.50 -5.83
C LYS A 130 13.86 -33.58 -5.10
N GLN A 131 14.87 -34.26 -5.66
CA GLN A 131 16.21 -34.25 -5.08
C GLN A 131 16.90 -32.89 -5.17
N ILE A 132 16.70 -32.12 -6.26
CA ILE A 132 17.19 -30.73 -6.35
C ILE A 132 16.60 -29.87 -5.22
N PHE A 133 15.29 -29.98 -4.97
CA PHE A 133 14.64 -29.26 -3.87
C PHE A 133 15.21 -29.68 -2.50
N ARG A 134 15.36 -30.99 -2.23
CA ARG A 134 16.00 -31.47 -0.99
C ARG A 134 17.44 -30.97 -0.83
N CYS A 135 18.22 -30.86 -1.90
CA CYS A 135 19.55 -30.25 -1.86
C CYS A 135 19.50 -28.77 -1.45
N ARG A 136 18.61 -27.95 -2.02
CA ARG A 136 18.46 -26.52 -1.64
C ARG A 136 18.10 -26.36 -0.16
N VAL A 137 17.16 -27.17 0.34
CA VAL A 137 16.81 -27.17 1.77
C VAL A 137 18.00 -27.59 2.65
N SER A 138 18.75 -28.59 2.23
CA SER A 138 19.96 -29.04 2.93
C SER A 138 21.06 -27.96 2.98
N GLU A 139 21.24 -27.19 1.90
CA GLU A 139 22.21 -26.10 1.81
C GLU A 139 21.87 -24.95 2.79
N LEU A 140 20.58 -24.61 2.98
CA LEU A 140 20.15 -23.64 4.01
C LEU A 140 20.27 -24.19 5.44
N LYS A 141 19.92 -25.46 5.64
CA LYS A 141 20.09 -26.18 6.92
C LYS A 141 21.55 -26.18 7.38
N GLN A 142 22.50 -26.44 6.47
CA GLN A 142 23.94 -26.35 6.73
C GLN A 142 24.44 -24.93 7.04
N ARG A 143 23.75 -23.90 6.54
CA ARG A 143 24.04 -22.48 6.83
C ARG A 143 23.43 -21.99 8.16
N GLY A 144 22.89 -22.88 8.98
CA GLY A 144 22.29 -22.55 10.27
C GLY A 144 20.88 -21.95 10.15
N ILE A 145 20.18 -22.23 9.04
CA ILE A 145 18.78 -21.84 8.81
C ILE A 145 17.96 -23.12 8.49
N PRO A 146 17.82 -24.07 9.43
CA PRO A 146 16.94 -25.23 9.26
C PRO A 146 15.47 -24.82 9.09
N PRO A 147 14.68 -25.52 8.25
CA PRO A 147 13.24 -25.34 8.25
C PRO A 147 12.61 -25.88 9.54
N SER A 148 11.46 -25.33 9.92
CA SER A 148 10.64 -25.83 11.02
C SER A 148 9.84 -27.07 10.63
N ALA A 149 9.42 -27.15 9.36
CA ALA A 149 8.75 -28.32 8.81
C ALA A 149 9.00 -28.49 7.30
N ILE A 150 8.95 -29.72 6.81
CA ILE A 150 8.94 -30.08 5.39
C ILE A 150 7.77 -31.03 5.16
N VAL A 151 6.87 -30.67 4.24
CA VAL A 151 5.74 -31.50 3.81
C VAL A 151 5.93 -31.89 2.35
N GLU A 152 6.15 -33.17 2.05
CA GLU A 152 6.21 -33.71 0.69
C GLU A 152 4.82 -33.73 0.05
N THR A 153 4.69 -33.08 -1.11
CA THR A 153 3.51 -33.14 -1.97
C THR A 153 3.81 -33.99 -3.21
N LYS A 154 2.81 -34.29 -4.05
CA LYS A 154 3.00 -35.15 -5.24
C LYS A 154 4.15 -34.69 -6.13
N ASN A 155 4.24 -33.39 -6.40
CA ASN A 155 5.18 -32.79 -7.34
C ASN A 155 6.28 -31.95 -6.66
N GLY A 156 6.44 -32.00 -5.33
CA GLY A 156 7.39 -31.12 -4.67
C GLY A 156 7.25 -31.07 -3.16
N PHE A 157 7.46 -29.90 -2.55
CA PHE A 157 7.46 -29.72 -1.09
C PHE A 157 6.86 -28.38 -0.66
N HIS A 158 6.15 -28.38 0.46
CA HIS A 158 5.90 -27.17 1.24
C HIS A 158 6.92 -27.11 2.38
N VAL A 159 7.76 -26.07 2.42
CA VAL A 159 8.78 -25.88 3.45
C VAL A 159 8.39 -24.69 4.33
N TYR A 160 8.39 -24.88 5.65
CA TYR A 160 7.87 -23.91 6.62
C TYR A 160 8.99 -23.37 7.50
N TYR A 161 8.94 -22.07 7.76
CA TYR A 161 9.74 -21.33 8.73
C TYR A 161 8.77 -20.67 9.72
N LEU A 162 8.64 -21.26 10.91
CA LEU A 162 7.79 -20.74 11.97
C LEU A 162 8.36 -19.44 12.53
N LEU A 163 7.49 -18.46 12.70
CA LEU A 163 7.85 -17.12 13.15
C LEU A 163 7.31 -16.85 14.56
N ASN A 164 7.87 -15.85 15.21
CA ASN A 164 7.34 -15.31 16.46
C ASN A 164 6.09 -14.43 16.19
N LYS A 165 5.19 -14.33 17.19
CA LYS A 165 3.83 -13.80 17.03
C LYS A 165 3.74 -12.29 16.71
N ASP A 166 4.85 -11.59 16.92
CA ASP A 166 5.10 -10.16 16.77
C ASP A 166 5.58 -9.76 15.36
N THR A 167 5.78 -10.73 14.46
CA THR A 167 6.17 -10.48 13.06
C THR A 167 5.24 -9.49 12.36
N GLN A 168 5.81 -8.41 11.81
CA GLN A 168 5.06 -7.41 11.05
C GLN A 168 4.94 -7.77 9.56
N ARG A 169 3.92 -7.22 8.88
CA ARG A 169 3.67 -7.49 7.45
C ARG A 169 4.88 -7.18 6.56
N HIS A 170 5.58 -6.08 6.80
CA HIS A 170 6.74 -5.68 5.99
C HIS A 170 7.93 -6.65 6.15
N GLN A 171 8.09 -7.25 7.34
CA GLN A 171 9.09 -8.28 7.59
C GLN A 171 8.70 -9.57 6.85
N PHE A 172 7.42 -9.97 6.89
CA PHE A 172 6.93 -11.10 6.11
C PHE A 172 7.14 -10.91 4.60
N GLU A 173 6.83 -9.74 4.05
CA GLU A 173 7.06 -9.41 2.63
C GLU A 173 8.56 -9.42 2.27
N THR A 174 9.43 -9.04 3.21
CA THR A 174 10.90 -9.13 3.05
C THR A 174 11.40 -10.57 3.07
N LEU A 175 10.91 -11.39 4.00
CA LEU A 175 11.16 -12.84 4.04
C LEU A 175 10.68 -13.54 2.76
N GLU A 176 9.51 -13.14 2.25
CA GLU A 176 8.92 -13.64 1.01
C GLU A 176 9.85 -13.39 -0.19
N GLY A 177 10.33 -12.16 -0.37
CA GLY A 177 11.30 -11.85 -1.42
C GLY A 177 12.63 -12.62 -1.30
N LEU A 178 13.19 -12.72 -0.09
CA LEU A 178 14.46 -13.40 0.16
C LEU A 178 14.39 -14.91 -0.06
N LEU A 179 13.32 -15.57 0.41
CA LEU A 179 13.20 -17.03 0.29
C LEU A 179 12.75 -17.47 -1.10
N ILE A 180 11.88 -16.71 -1.78
CA ILE A 180 11.60 -16.92 -3.21
C ILE A 180 12.89 -16.88 -4.02
N TYR A 181 13.75 -15.89 -3.77
CA TYR A 181 15.06 -15.76 -4.44
C TYR A 181 16.00 -16.94 -4.18
N ILE A 182 16.11 -17.42 -2.93
CA ILE A 182 17.02 -18.53 -2.58
C ILE A 182 16.54 -19.88 -3.15
N TYR A 183 15.23 -20.10 -3.25
CA TYR A 183 14.65 -21.38 -3.66
C TYR A 183 14.24 -21.45 -5.13
N ASN A 184 14.29 -20.35 -5.89
CA ASN A 184 13.66 -20.18 -7.21
C ASN A 184 12.13 -20.40 -7.17
N GLY A 185 11.46 -19.84 -6.16
CA GLY A 185 10.00 -19.85 -6.09
C GLY A 185 9.35 -18.95 -7.15
N ASP A 186 8.03 -19.10 -7.33
CA ASP A 186 7.26 -18.22 -8.22
C ASP A 186 7.28 -16.75 -7.73
N MET A 187 7.81 -15.85 -8.56
CA MET A 187 7.88 -14.40 -8.26
C MET A 187 6.51 -13.69 -8.34
N ALA A 188 5.51 -14.29 -8.99
CA ALA A 188 4.20 -13.67 -9.21
C ALA A 188 3.25 -13.82 -8.02
N VAL A 189 3.56 -14.69 -7.05
CA VAL A 189 2.64 -15.09 -5.98
C VAL A 189 3.09 -14.56 -4.61
N LYS A 190 2.79 -13.28 -4.37
CA LYS A 190 2.76 -12.72 -3.01
C LYS A 190 1.48 -13.18 -2.30
N ASN A 191 1.57 -14.14 -1.37
CA ASN A 191 0.37 -14.86 -0.91
C ASN A 191 0.42 -15.30 0.56
N THR A 192 0.36 -14.30 1.45
CA THR A 192 0.12 -14.47 2.89
C THR A 192 -1.07 -15.37 3.24
N ALA A 193 -2.07 -15.49 2.34
CA ALA A 193 -3.29 -16.30 2.48
C ALA A 193 -3.27 -17.62 1.67
N ARG A 194 -2.10 -18.14 1.27
CA ARG A 194 -1.97 -19.39 0.50
C ARG A 194 -2.55 -20.57 1.28
N LEU A 195 -3.38 -21.37 0.60
CA LEU A 195 -3.85 -22.65 1.11
C LEU A 195 -2.80 -23.73 0.85
N LEU A 196 -2.39 -24.43 1.91
CA LEU A 196 -1.37 -25.48 1.87
C LEU A 196 -1.97 -26.84 2.25
N ARG A 197 -1.32 -27.92 1.80
CA ARG A 197 -1.76 -29.30 2.00
C ARG A 197 -1.67 -29.72 3.46
N VAL A 198 -2.70 -30.42 3.93
CA VAL A 198 -2.68 -31.11 5.23
C VAL A 198 -1.92 -32.44 5.07
N PRO A 199 -0.91 -32.76 5.90
CA PRO A 199 -0.25 -34.06 5.88
C PRO A 199 -1.20 -35.21 6.22
N ASP A 200 -0.83 -36.42 5.84
CA ASP A 200 -1.61 -37.67 5.96
C ASP A 200 -2.92 -37.68 5.15
N THR A 201 -3.11 -36.73 4.23
CA THR A 201 -4.25 -36.67 3.29
C THR A 201 -3.81 -36.98 1.85
N LEU A 202 -4.74 -37.24 0.94
CA LEU A 202 -4.47 -37.57 -0.46
C LEU A 202 -4.47 -36.33 -1.38
N HIS A 203 -3.51 -36.31 -2.31
CA HIS A 203 -3.51 -35.50 -3.52
C HIS A 203 -4.22 -36.30 -4.63
N LEU A 204 -5.28 -35.75 -5.21
CA LEU A 204 -6.22 -36.50 -6.06
C LEU A 204 -6.38 -35.90 -7.47
N LYS A 205 -5.51 -34.96 -7.88
CA LYS A 205 -5.53 -34.32 -9.22
C LYS A 205 -5.47 -35.29 -10.40
N ASP A 206 -5.05 -36.52 -10.14
CA ASP A 206 -5.13 -37.69 -11.01
C ASP A 206 -5.64 -38.84 -10.12
N SER A 207 -6.85 -39.34 -10.40
CA SER A 207 -7.52 -40.35 -9.58
C SER A 207 -6.86 -41.72 -9.68
N ASN A 208 -6.08 -41.98 -10.74
CA ASN A 208 -5.45 -43.27 -10.99
C ASN A 208 -4.02 -43.35 -10.41
N ASP A 209 -3.48 -42.22 -9.93
CA ASP A 209 -2.17 -42.10 -9.27
C ASP A 209 -2.30 -41.22 -8.01
N PRO A 210 -3.07 -41.65 -6.98
CA PRO A 210 -3.22 -40.89 -5.75
C PRO A 210 -1.89 -40.84 -4.97
N PHE A 211 -1.58 -39.69 -4.39
CA PHE A 211 -0.35 -39.50 -3.61
C PHE A 211 -0.65 -39.00 -2.20
N THR A 212 -0.23 -39.76 -1.18
CA THR A 212 -0.31 -39.35 0.23
C THR A 212 0.67 -38.22 0.51
N ILE A 213 0.16 -37.07 0.97
CA ILE A 213 0.96 -35.96 1.46
C ILE A 213 1.68 -36.38 2.75
N LYS A 214 3.00 -36.23 2.84
CA LYS A 214 3.79 -36.69 4.00
C LYS A 214 4.45 -35.53 4.74
N LEU A 215 4.48 -35.60 6.06
CA LEU A 215 5.34 -34.75 6.88
C LEU A 215 6.73 -35.41 6.96
N GLU A 216 7.73 -34.89 6.23
CA GLU A 216 9.09 -35.47 6.18
C GLU A 216 9.96 -35.02 7.35
N GLU A 217 9.90 -33.72 7.68
CA GLU A 217 10.59 -33.15 8.83
C GLU A 217 9.61 -32.30 9.64
N TRP A 218 9.67 -32.40 10.96
CA TRP A 218 8.94 -31.54 11.90
C TRP A 218 9.77 -31.26 13.14
N ASN A 219 9.96 -29.98 13.47
CA ASN A 219 10.57 -29.55 14.72
C ASN A 219 9.89 -28.28 15.25
N ARG A 220 8.98 -28.45 16.21
CA ARG A 220 8.24 -27.37 16.90
C ARG A 220 9.12 -26.29 17.56
N SER A 221 10.37 -26.63 17.89
CA SER A 221 11.31 -25.76 18.60
C SER A 221 12.14 -24.90 17.66
N VAL A 222 12.18 -25.22 16.37
CA VAL A 222 12.79 -24.35 15.35
C VAL A 222 11.79 -23.24 15.03
N ARG A 223 12.01 -22.08 15.66
CA ARG A 223 11.26 -20.84 15.45
C ARG A 223 12.24 -19.70 15.25
N TYR A 224 11.80 -18.69 14.53
CA TYR A 224 12.59 -17.54 14.18
C TYR A 224 11.94 -16.24 14.65
N ASP A 225 12.76 -15.35 15.18
CA ASP A 225 12.47 -13.93 15.07
C ASP A 225 12.56 -13.53 13.59
N ALA A 226 11.63 -12.69 13.13
CA ALA A 226 11.55 -12.33 11.73
C ALA A 226 12.74 -11.49 11.28
N GLU A 227 13.25 -10.59 12.13
CA GLU A 227 14.37 -9.72 11.80
C GLU A 227 15.70 -10.49 11.80
N ASP A 228 15.94 -11.36 12.79
CA ASP A 228 17.09 -12.27 12.80
C ASP A 228 17.07 -13.21 11.57
N LEU A 229 15.91 -13.74 11.18
CA LEU A 229 15.80 -14.55 9.97
C LEU A 229 16.03 -13.72 8.70
N ILE A 230 15.52 -12.49 8.61
CA ILE A 230 15.85 -11.55 7.53
C ILE A 230 17.36 -11.32 7.48
N ILE A 231 18.01 -11.02 8.60
CA ILE A 231 19.46 -10.78 8.70
C ILE A 231 20.25 -12.02 8.31
N ARG A 232 19.83 -13.24 8.70
CA ARG A 232 20.48 -14.49 8.32
C ARG A 232 20.30 -14.80 6.84
N LEU A 233 19.11 -14.61 6.29
CA LEU A 233 18.83 -14.81 4.87
C LEU A 233 19.50 -13.74 4.01
N ARG A 234 19.54 -12.49 4.47
CA ARG A 234 20.40 -11.44 3.92
C ARG A 234 21.84 -11.89 3.97
N LYS A 235 22.40 -12.35 5.09
CA LYS A 235 23.76 -12.95 5.15
C LYS A 235 23.96 -14.17 4.26
N VAL A 236 22.91 -14.92 3.91
CA VAL A 236 22.98 -16.00 2.90
C VAL A 236 23.05 -15.40 1.49
N VAL A 237 22.17 -14.45 1.17
CA VAL A 237 22.15 -13.67 -0.07
C VAL A 237 23.38 -12.79 -0.23
N GLU A 238 24.01 -12.33 0.87
CA GLU A 238 25.18 -11.47 1.02
C GLU A 238 26.48 -12.25 1.15
N LYS A 239 26.45 -13.53 1.53
CA LYS A 239 27.61 -14.43 1.30
C LYS A 239 27.55 -15.05 -0.09
N VAL A 240 26.36 -15.21 -0.66
CA VAL A 240 26.19 -15.41 -2.11
C VAL A 240 26.69 -14.17 -2.84
N HIS A 241 26.21 -12.96 -2.49
CA HIS A 241 26.68 -11.69 -3.05
C HIS A 241 28.18 -11.50 -2.75
N VAL A 242 28.73 -11.52 -1.54
CA VAL A 242 30.19 -11.36 -1.33
C VAL A 242 31.08 -12.41 -2.04
N GLN A 243 30.60 -13.64 -2.30
CA GLN A 243 31.30 -14.60 -3.18
C GLN A 243 31.04 -14.39 -4.70
N THR A 244 30.15 -13.47 -5.06
CA THR A 244 29.72 -13.11 -6.42
C THR A 244 29.78 -11.59 -6.70
N ASP A 245 30.22 -10.75 -5.75
CA ASP A 245 30.32 -9.28 -5.78
C ASP A 245 31.67 -8.83 -6.35
N THR A 246 32.66 -9.74 -6.34
CA THR A 246 33.77 -9.69 -7.31
C THR A 246 33.29 -9.86 -8.76
N LEU A 247 32.00 -10.19 -8.99
CA LEU A 247 31.42 -10.56 -10.29
C LEU A 247 29.98 -10.02 -10.54
N LEU A 248 29.67 -8.79 -10.12
CA LEU A 248 28.43 -8.11 -10.52
C LEU A 248 28.65 -7.04 -11.60
N CYS A 249 28.26 -7.37 -12.84
CA CYS A 249 27.56 -6.43 -13.72
C CYS A 249 26.64 -7.14 -14.74
N VAL A 250 25.39 -6.68 -14.75
CA VAL A 250 24.29 -6.82 -15.75
C VAL A 250 23.67 -8.17 -16.13
N ASN A 251 22.33 -8.11 -16.20
CA ASN A 251 21.45 -8.92 -17.02
C ASN A 251 21.87 -9.03 -18.49
N SER A 252 22.00 -10.26 -18.99
CA SER A 252 22.09 -10.56 -20.42
C SER A 252 20.71 -10.90 -21.00
N ARG A 253 20.04 -9.94 -21.65
CA ARG A 253 19.14 -10.31 -22.75
C ARG A 253 19.94 -10.33 -24.05
N LYS A 254 20.41 -11.56 -24.35
CA LYS A 254 21.10 -12.05 -25.57
C LYS A 254 22.65 -12.16 -25.49
N ALA A 255 23.22 -12.95 -26.42
CA ALA A 255 24.47 -13.73 -26.33
C ALA A 255 25.76 -13.03 -26.89
N PRO A 256 27.01 -13.54 -26.72
CA PRO A 256 27.49 -14.81 -27.34
C PRO A 256 28.60 -15.58 -26.56
N THR A 257 29.14 -16.64 -27.17
CA THR A 257 30.38 -17.36 -26.78
C THR A 257 31.60 -16.77 -27.52
N TYR A 258 32.89 -17.11 -27.32
CA TYR A 258 33.56 -18.31 -26.77
C TYR A 258 34.90 -17.99 -26.06
N ASN A 259 35.26 -18.80 -25.05
CA ASN A 259 36.53 -19.55 -24.79
C ASN A 259 37.93 -19.00 -25.26
N THR A 260 39.05 -19.19 -24.53
CA THR A 260 39.43 -20.27 -23.59
C THR A 260 40.37 -19.84 -22.43
N LYS A 261 40.02 -20.23 -21.19
CA LYS A 261 40.89 -20.97 -20.23
C LYS A 261 40.02 -21.48 -19.06
N LEU A 262 40.20 -22.73 -18.67
CA LEU A 262 39.22 -23.42 -17.80
C LEU A 262 39.32 -23.02 -16.33
N LEU A 263 38.16 -22.76 -15.71
CA LEU A 263 37.94 -22.89 -14.27
C LEU A 263 36.90 -24.00 -14.04
N SER A 264 37.01 -24.67 -12.88
CA SER A 264 36.48 -26.03 -12.67
C SER A 264 34.96 -26.15 -12.62
N LYS A 265 34.44 -27.24 -13.19
CA LYS A 265 33.01 -27.61 -13.18
C LYS A 265 32.44 -27.75 -11.75
N LYS A 266 31.61 -26.79 -11.31
CA LYS A 266 30.52 -27.03 -10.34
C LYS A 266 29.25 -26.29 -10.76
N LYS A 267 28.15 -27.06 -10.89
CA LYS A 267 26.73 -26.66 -10.99
C LYS A 267 26.37 -25.36 -11.75
N GLY A 268 25.93 -25.51 -13.00
CA GLY A 268 24.68 -24.89 -13.48
C GLY A 268 24.64 -23.39 -13.84
N LEU A 269 25.55 -22.54 -13.36
CA LEU A 269 25.63 -21.17 -13.89
C LEU A 269 26.50 -21.13 -15.16
N PRO A 270 26.12 -20.37 -16.21
CA PRO A 270 27.03 -20.06 -17.30
C PRO A 270 28.17 -19.19 -16.79
N SER A 271 29.42 -19.57 -17.10
CA SER A 271 30.61 -18.81 -16.70
C SER A 271 30.55 -17.39 -17.26
N ARG A 272 30.41 -16.39 -16.38
CA ARG A 272 30.45 -14.97 -16.74
C ARG A 272 31.90 -14.48 -16.69
N VAL A 273 32.42 -14.04 -17.84
CA VAL A 273 33.68 -13.32 -17.92
C VAL A 273 33.33 -11.84 -18.12
N GLY A 274 33.66 -11.00 -17.14
CA GLY A 274 33.53 -9.55 -17.29
C GLY A 274 34.56 -9.04 -18.29
N ILE A 275 34.19 -8.06 -19.13
CA ILE A 275 35.18 -7.36 -19.96
C ILE A 275 36.11 -6.60 -19.01
N ASP A 276 37.40 -6.92 -19.08
CA ASP A 276 38.43 -6.17 -18.41
C ASP A 276 38.75 -4.91 -19.23
N TYR A 277 38.12 -3.81 -18.86
CA TYR A 277 38.36 -2.52 -19.50
C TYR A 277 39.74 -1.94 -19.16
N SER A 278 40.40 -2.40 -18.09
CA SER A 278 41.72 -1.89 -17.69
C SER A 278 42.85 -2.31 -18.64
N SER A 279 42.69 -3.45 -19.33
CA SER A 279 43.59 -3.94 -20.37
C SER A 279 43.11 -3.65 -21.80
N MET A 280 41.96 -3.00 -21.98
CA MET A 280 41.39 -2.69 -23.31
C MET A 280 42.09 -1.47 -23.93
N ASN A 281 43.06 -1.69 -24.82
CA ASN A 281 43.81 -0.62 -25.49
C ASN A 281 42.98 0.14 -26.56
N ILE A 282 41.90 0.81 -26.13
CA ILE A 282 40.96 1.59 -26.94
C ILE A 282 40.72 2.93 -26.23
N GLY A 283 41.34 3.99 -26.75
CA GLY A 283 41.12 5.36 -26.30
C GLY A 283 41.30 5.56 -24.79
N ASN A 284 40.30 6.18 -24.16
CA ASN A 284 40.27 6.51 -22.74
C ASN A 284 39.65 5.41 -21.86
N ILE A 285 39.19 4.29 -22.44
CA ILE A 285 38.45 3.24 -21.73
C ILE A 285 39.23 2.66 -20.51
N PRO A 286 40.55 2.39 -20.58
CA PRO A 286 41.32 1.97 -19.41
C PRO A 286 41.33 2.96 -18.27
N ILE A 287 41.32 4.26 -18.57
CA ILE A 287 41.39 5.32 -17.56
C ILE A 287 40.02 5.48 -16.90
N ILE A 288 38.96 5.49 -17.71
CA ILE A 288 37.57 5.45 -17.21
C ILE A 288 37.36 4.22 -16.33
N SER A 289 37.94 3.06 -16.67
CA SER A 289 37.77 1.82 -15.88
C SER A 289 38.33 1.88 -14.46
N LYS A 290 39.24 2.83 -14.16
CA LYS A 290 39.77 3.06 -12.80
C LYS A 290 38.77 3.79 -11.89
N GLY A 291 37.61 4.21 -12.40
CA GLY A 291 36.67 5.03 -11.65
C GLY A 291 37.31 6.35 -11.24
N PHE A 292 36.98 6.86 -10.05
CA PHE A 292 37.42 8.18 -9.56
C PHE A 292 38.95 8.40 -9.62
N GLU A 293 39.76 7.36 -9.39
CA GLU A 293 41.23 7.43 -9.50
C GLU A 293 41.72 7.79 -10.91
N GLY A 294 40.92 7.53 -11.94
CA GLY A 294 41.21 7.87 -13.33
C GLY A 294 40.88 9.31 -13.72
N ILE A 295 40.09 10.04 -12.91
CA ILE A 295 39.59 11.38 -13.28
C ILE A 295 40.71 12.39 -13.56
N PRO A 296 41.78 12.51 -12.75
CA PRO A 296 42.82 13.52 -13.01
C PRO A 296 43.54 13.33 -14.35
N GLU A 297 43.90 12.09 -14.70
CA GLU A 297 44.52 11.76 -16.00
C GLU A 297 43.51 11.88 -17.16
N LEU A 298 42.22 11.58 -16.92
CA LEU A 298 41.18 11.72 -17.94
C LEU A 298 40.88 13.18 -18.26
N LYS A 299 40.76 14.05 -17.26
CA LYS A 299 40.57 15.50 -17.46
C LYS A 299 41.69 16.06 -18.34
N LYS A 300 42.93 15.66 -18.07
CA LYS A 300 44.12 16.08 -18.83
C LYS A 300 44.06 15.70 -20.30
N ARG A 301 43.65 14.47 -20.60
CA ARG A 301 43.49 13.99 -21.99
C ARG A 301 42.32 14.64 -22.72
N LEU A 302 41.26 14.98 -22.00
CA LEU A 302 40.07 15.62 -22.56
C LEU A 302 40.20 17.15 -22.68
N GLY A 303 41.27 17.74 -22.15
CA GLY A 303 41.46 19.20 -22.08
C GLY A 303 40.61 19.91 -21.02
N LEU A 304 40.11 19.16 -20.02
CA LEU A 304 39.22 19.67 -18.98
C LEU A 304 39.97 20.24 -17.77
N ASP A 305 41.29 20.07 -17.69
CA ASP A 305 42.16 20.63 -16.63
C ASP A 305 42.10 22.16 -16.56
N ASN A 306 41.92 22.80 -17.73
CA ASN A 306 41.91 24.25 -17.91
C ASN A 306 40.47 24.80 -18.02
N GLN A 307 39.46 24.09 -17.50
CA GLN A 307 38.13 24.66 -17.34
C GLN A 307 38.11 25.50 -16.06
N ASP A 308 38.34 26.81 -16.22
CA ASP A 308 38.49 27.75 -15.09
C ASP A 308 37.24 27.89 -14.21
N ASP A 309 36.05 27.52 -14.69
CA ASP A 309 34.78 27.70 -13.99
C ASP A 309 34.11 26.39 -13.54
N LEU A 310 33.54 26.41 -12.34
CA LEU A 310 32.63 25.39 -11.82
C LEU A 310 31.27 25.51 -12.53
N CYS A 311 30.87 24.47 -13.27
CA CYS A 311 29.64 24.53 -14.05
C CYS A 311 28.41 24.35 -13.15
N TYR A 312 27.74 25.45 -12.88
CA TYR A 312 26.57 25.54 -12.04
C TYR A 312 25.28 25.24 -12.82
N ILE A 313 24.69 24.05 -12.62
CA ILE A 313 23.54 23.57 -13.41
C ILE A 313 22.38 23.13 -12.49
N ASP A 314 21.15 23.44 -12.88
CA ASP A 314 19.92 22.92 -12.30
C ASP A 314 19.84 21.38 -12.42
N ARG A 315 19.33 20.70 -11.39
CA ARG A 315 19.24 19.23 -11.31
C ARG A 315 18.63 18.55 -12.56
N ASP A 316 17.56 19.11 -13.11
CA ASP A 316 16.89 18.52 -14.28
C ASP A 316 17.70 18.77 -15.58
N ASP A 317 18.43 19.88 -15.60
CA ASP A 317 19.28 20.28 -16.73
C ASP A 317 20.64 19.55 -16.74
N ILE A 318 21.18 19.08 -15.59
CA ILE A 318 22.40 18.24 -15.54
C ILE A 318 22.25 16.99 -16.43
N ARG A 319 21.09 16.31 -16.39
CA ARG A 319 20.87 15.10 -17.22
C ARG A 319 20.81 15.42 -18.71
N GLN A 320 20.39 16.62 -19.09
CA GLN A 320 20.40 17.07 -20.47
C GLN A 320 21.81 17.47 -20.90
N PHE A 321 22.50 18.27 -20.09
CA PHE A 321 23.89 18.67 -20.29
C PHE A 321 24.82 17.46 -20.48
N LEU A 322 24.73 16.45 -19.61
CA LEU A 322 25.54 15.24 -19.73
C LEU A 322 25.27 14.50 -21.04
N LYS A 323 24.00 14.37 -21.47
CA LYS A 323 23.65 13.71 -22.74
C LYS A 323 24.16 14.47 -23.97
N LYS A 324 24.39 15.79 -23.88
CA LYS A 324 24.98 16.59 -24.96
C LYS A 324 26.49 16.41 -25.10
N GLN A 325 27.18 15.84 -24.10
CA GLN A 325 28.63 15.65 -24.13
C GLN A 325 29.03 14.63 -25.21
N ASN A 326 30.09 14.95 -25.96
CA ASN A 326 30.52 14.16 -27.10
C ASN A 326 31.14 12.82 -26.65
N LEU A 327 30.43 11.72 -26.93
CA LEU A 327 30.87 10.37 -26.57
C LEU A 327 32.14 9.92 -27.30
N LYS A 328 32.41 10.40 -28.52
CA LYS A 328 33.65 10.09 -29.25
C LYS A 328 34.85 10.68 -28.53
N HIS A 329 34.75 11.95 -28.12
CA HIS A 329 35.78 12.66 -27.35
C HIS A 329 36.01 11.97 -26.00
N LEU A 330 34.95 11.76 -25.22
CA LEU A 330 35.02 11.10 -23.91
C LEU A 330 35.73 9.73 -23.98
N LEU A 331 35.33 8.88 -24.93
CA LEU A 331 35.89 7.53 -25.08
C LEU A 331 37.26 7.52 -25.78
N GLY A 332 37.69 8.60 -26.42
CA GLY A 332 38.90 8.67 -27.23
C GLY A 332 38.81 7.80 -28.49
N ILE A 333 37.68 7.87 -29.22
CA ILE A 333 37.38 7.02 -30.37
C ILE A 333 36.85 7.89 -31.53
N ASP A 334 37.67 8.11 -32.55
CA ASP A 334 37.31 8.97 -33.70
C ASP A 334 36.26 8.32 -34.64
N SER A 335 36.19 6.99 -34.67
CA SER A 335 35.31 6.25 -35.58
C SER A 335 33.87 6.13 -35.08
N ASP A 336 32.92 6.45 -35.95
CA ASP A 336 31.47 6.23 -35.77
C ASP A 336 31.09 4.76 -35.59
N ARG A 337 31.89 3.83 -36.16
CA ARG A 337 31.64 2.38 -36.07
C ARG A 337 32.89 1.63 -35.64
N LEU A 338 32.70 0.65 -34.75
CA LEU A 338 33.78 -0.11 -34.15
C LEU A 338 33.32 -1.50 -33.69
N TYR A 339 34.26 -2.34 -33.27
CA TYR A 339 33.95 -3.50 -32.43
C TYR A 339 33.22 -3.02 -31.18
N CYS A 340 32.15 -3.71 -30.81
CA CYS A 340 31.36 -3.23 -29.70
C CYS A 340 32.08 -3.37 -28.36
N ILE A 341 32.31 -2.25 -27.67
CA ILE A 341 33.05 -2.22 -26.39
C ILE A 341 32.35 -3.01 -25.27
N PHE A 342 31.04 -3.26 -25.39
CA PHE A 342 30.23 -3.98 -24.40
C PHE A 342 29.90 -5.43 -24.75
N HIS A 343 30.27 -5.94 -25.94
CA HIS A 343 30.15 -7.36 -26.24
C HIS A 343 31.16 -7.79 -27.31
N ASN A 344 31.76 -8.96 -27.13
CA ASN A 344 32.71 -9.49 -28.11
C ASN A 344 31.98 -9.91 -29.40
N SER A 345 32.29 -9.24 -30.50
CA SER A 345 31.61 -9.40 -31.79
C SER A 345 32.61 -9.73 -32.89
N SER A 346 32.26 -10.70 -33.75
CA SER A 346 33.01 -10.95 -34.99
C SER A 346 32.82 -9.85 -36.05
N ASN A 347 31.85 -8.94 -35.89
CA ASN A 347 31.63 -7.82 -36.82
C ASN A 347 32.36 -6.56 -36.33
N PRO A 348 33.32 -6.01 -37.11
CA PRO A 348 34.10 -4.79 -36.77
C PRO A 348 33.28 -3.49 -36.73
N THR A 349 32.01 -3.53 -37.12
CA THR A 349 31.09 -2.37 -37.15
C THR A 349 29.87 -2.55 -36.25
N SER A 350 29.95 -3.49 -35.30
CA SER A 350 28.85 -3.89 -34.43
C SER A 350 28.46 -2.83 -33.40
N GLY A 351 29.41 -2.06 -32.89
CA GLY A 351 29.21 -0.85 -32.09
C GLY A 351 29.13 0.39 -32.96
N ASN A 352 28.29 1.35 -32.57
CA ASN A 352 28.09 2.61 -33.26
C ASN A 352 27.91 3.76 -32.24
N ILE A 353 28.68 4.84 -32.40
CA ILE A 353 28.54 6.08 -31.64
C ILE A 353 27.95 7.14 -32.56
N TYR A 354 26.78 7.68 -32.18
CA TYR A 354 26.06 8.66 -33.00
C TYR A 354 25.39 9.74 -32.14
N SER A 355 25.13 10.89 -32.74
CA SER A 355 24.31 11.95 -32.17
C SER A 355 22.89 11.93 -32.77
N TYR A 356 21.91 12.34 -31.96
CA TYR A 356 20.53 12.56 -32.37
C TYR A 356 19.91 13.61 -31.45
N ASP A 357 19.32 14.67 -32.00
CA ASP A 357 18.70 15.76 -31.22
C ASP A 357 19.66 16.35 -30.16
N ASP A 358 20.86 16.74 -30.63
CA ASP A 358 22.03 17.18 -29.87
C ASP A 358 22.53 16.23 -28.76
N LYS A 359 21.98 15.01 -28.66
CA LYS A 359 22.31 14.03 -27.61
C LYS A 359 23.11 12.87 -28.19
N TRP A 360 24.13 12.42 -27.47
CA TRP A 360 25.00 11.33 -27.89
C TRP A 360 24.56 9.98 -27.32
N PHE A 361 24.61 8.96 -28.18
CA PHE A 361 24.23 7.59 -27.86
C PHE A 361 25.27 6.60 -28.39
N TYR A 362 25.40 5.50 -27.66
CA TYR A 362 26.10 4.30 -28.09
C TYR A 362 25.07 3.20 -28.39
N LYS A 363 25.10 2.61 -29.58
CA LYS A 363 24.23 1.48 -29.95
C LYS A 363 25.06 0.30 -30.45
N CYS A 364 24.67 -0.89 -30.04
CA CYS A 364 25.09 -2.10 -30.71
C CYS A 364 24.01 -2.57 -31.70
N HIS A 365 24.41 -2.83 -32.94
CA HIS A 365 23.53 -3.37 -33.99
C HIS A 365 23.48 -4.90 -34.02
N SER A 366 24.29 -5.57 -33.17
CA SER A 366 24.16 -7.01 -32.97
C SER A 366 22.79 -7.32 -32.39
N SER A 367 22.02 -8.13 -33.12
CA SER A 367 20.73 -8.69 -32.66
C SER A 367 20.86 -9.50 -31.38
N ARG A 368 22.09 -9.80 -30.95
CA ARG A 368 22.44 -10.53 -29.72
C ARG A 368 23.00 -9.65 -28.59
N CYS A 369 23.19 -8.34 -28.76
CA CYS A 369 23.78 -7.51 -27.71
C CYS A 369 22.76 -6.68 -26.91
N GLY A 370 21.76 -6.10 -27.58
CA GLY A 370 20.72 -5.29 -26.92
C GLY A 370 21.20 -3.95 -26.33
N VAL A 371 22.48 -3.61 -26.45
CA VAL A 371 23.06 -2.36 -25.94
C VAL A 371 22.54 -1.15 -26.71
N HIS A 372 21.90 -0.24 -25.98
CA HIS A 372 21.56 1.11 -26.41
C HIS A 372 21.68 2.03 -25.18
N TYR A 373 22.76 2.79 -25.09
CA TYR A 373 23.18 3.50 -23.88
C TYR A 373 23.47 4.97 -24.14
N ASN A 374 23.14 5.80 -23.15
CA ASN A 374 23.65 7.15 -23.02
C ASN A 374 24.94 7.17 -22.15
N ILE A 375 25.56 8.35 -22.03
CA ILE A 375 26.78 8.58 -21.26
C ILE A 375 26.78 7.98 -19.84
N VAL A 376 25.68 8.09 -19.08
CA VAL A 376 25.61 7.61 -17.69
C VAL A 376 25.72 6.08 -17.65
N GLN A 377 25.01 5.41 -18.56
CA GLN A 377 25.02 3.95 -18.69
C GLN A 377 26.34 3.43 -19.26
N ILE A 378 27.05 4.22 -20.07
CA ILE A 378 28.40 3.90 -20.55
C ILE A 378 29.39 3.92 -19.38
N ILE A 379 29.39 4.99 -18.58
CA ILE A 379 30.24 5.11 -17.38
C ILE A 379 29.90 4.01 -16.36
N GLU A 380 28.62 3.78 -16.04
CA GLU A 380 28.15 2.69 -15.17
C GLU A 380 28.81 1.34 -15.55
N ARG A 381 28.95 1.06 -16.84
CA ARG A 381 29.43 -0.24 -17.34
C ARG A 381 30.93 -0.34 -17.51
N ILE A 382 31.63 0.75 -17.81
CA ILE A 382 33.09 0.75 -17.89
C ILE A 382 33.70 0.80 -16.48
N THR A 383 33.19 1.67 -15.60
CA THR A 383 33.65 1.82 -14.20
C THR A 383 33.17 0.70 -13.28
N ARG A 384 32.07 0.02 -13.64
CA ARG A 384 31.32 -0.92 -12.78
C ARG A 384 30.75 -0.27 -11.50
N LEU A 385 30.69 1.06 -11.43
CA LEU A 385 30.05 1.80 -10.34
C LEU A 385 28.52 1.68 -10.41
N PRO A 386 27.81 1.70 -9.27
CA PRO A 386 26.35 1.82 -9.28
C PRO A 386 25.92 3.14 -9.94
N ILE A 387 24.75 3.15 -10.58
CA ILE A 387 24.32 4.25 -11.47
C ILE A 387 24.38 5.66 -10.84
N HIS A 388 24.17 5.78 -9.52
CA HIS A 388 24.31 7.06 -8.81
C HIS A 388 25.78 7.50 -8.71
N LYS A 389 26.72 6.59 -8.43
CA LYS A 389 28.17 6.88 -8.45
C LYS A 389 28.71 7.12 -9.86
N ALA A 390 28.14 6.48 -10.88
CA ALA A 390 28.43 6.81 -12.28
C ALA A 390 27.96 8.22 -12.67
N PHE A 391 26.88 8.71 -12.04
CA PHE A 391 26.42 10.10 -12.18
C PHE A 391 27.31 11.08 -11.41
N ASP A 392 27.71 10.75 -10.17
CA ASP A 392 28.68 11.52 -9.38
C ASP A 392 30.03 11.65 -10.12
N TYR A 393 30.56 10.56 -10.68
CA TYR A 393 31.77 10.53 -11.51
C TYR A 393 31.68 11.50 -12.69
N LEU A 394 30.52 11.55 -13.36
CA LEU A 394 30.29 12.46 -14.47
C LEU A 394 30.19 13.92 -14.02
N LYS A 395 29.61 14.20 -12.84
CA LYS A 395 29.62 15.55 -12.26
C LYS A 395 31.07 15.98 -11.96
N GLU A 396 31.88 15.13 -11.36
CA GLU A 396 33.27 15.46 -11.04
C GLU A 396 34.14 15.63 -12.29
N LEU A 397 33.98 14.77 -13.30
CA LEU A 397 34.70 14.84 -14.57
C LEU A 397 34.44 16.15 -15.33
N TYR A 398 33.19 16.59 -15.40
CA TYR A 398 32.78 17.83 -16.10
C TYR A 398 32.65 19.05 -15.17
N ASN A 399 33.22 18.98 -13.95
CA ASN A 399 33.22 20.06 -12.96
C ASN A 399 31.82 20.64 -12.67
N ILE A 400 30.79 19.78 -12.55
CA ILE A 400 29.39 20.17 -12.40
C ILE A 400 29.00 20.26 -10.92
N ALA A 401 28.69 21.46 -10.45
CA ALA A 401 27.98 21.68 -9.20
C ALA A 401 26.47 21.80 -9.45
N GLU A 402 25.69 21.15 -8.58
CA GLU A 402 24.24 21.30 -8.58
C GLU A 402 23.87 22.56 -7.81
N VAL A 403 23.34 23.57 -8.50
CA VAL A 403 22.82 24.76 -7.81
C VAL A 403 21.47 24.42 -7.19
N LYS A 404 21.38 24.65 -5.88
CA LYS A 404 20.11 24.87 -5.21
C LYS A 404 20.14 26.27 -4.63
N THR A 405 19.05 27.00 -4.82
CA THR A 405 18.80 28.24 -4.09
C THR A 405 18.70 27.97 -2.59
N GLU A 406 19.00 28.97 -1.77
CA GLU A 406 18.83 28.89 -0.31
C GLU A 406 17.41 28.45 0.08
N TRP A 407 16.40 29.00 -0.62
CA TRP A 407 15.00 28.60 -0.47
C TRP A 407 14.77 27.11 -0.80
N GLN A 408 15.32 26.58 -1.89
CA GLN A 408 15.18 25.14 -2.20
C GLN A 408 15.80 24.26 -1.11
N LEU A 409 16.98 24.64 -0.60
CA LEU A 409 17.65 23.91 0.49
C LEU A 409 16.80 23.95 1.76
N ASP A 410 16.18 25.09 2.05
CA ASP A 410 15.31 25.25 3.21
C ASP A 410 14.01 24.45 3.11
N GLN A 411 13.37 24.48 1.94
CA GLN A 411 12.17 23.68 1.68
C GLN A 411 12.45 22.17 1.64
N GLU A 412 13.61 21.74 1.14
CA GLU A 412 14.03 20.33 1.26
C GLU A 412 14.16 19.93 2.74
N ARG A 413 14.85 20.72 3.57
CA ARG A 413 14.99 20.47 5.01
C ARG A 413 13.64 20.43 5.72
N LEU A 414 12.76 21.41 5.45
CA LEU A 414 11.41 21.49 6.01
C LEU A 414 10.60 20.23 5.70
N ILE A 415 10.60 19.81 4.44
CA ILE A 415 9.86 18.63 3.98
C ILE A 415 10.44 17.34 4.57
N GLU A 416 11.77 17.20 4.61
CA GLU A 416 12.43 16.01 5.18
C GLU A 416 12.21 15.90 6.70
N PHE A 417 12.32 17.01 7.43
CA PHE A 417 11.99 17.06 8.87
C PHE A 417 10.52 16.74 9.14
N ASN A 418 9.60 17.30 8.36
CA ASN A 418 8.17 16.98 8.46
C ASN A 418 7.90 15.49 8.22
N ILE A 419 8.54 14.87 7.22
CA ILE A 419 8.37 13.44 6.94
C ILE A 419 8.85 12.61 8.13
N GLU A 420 10.08 12.85 8.62
CA GLU A 420 10.64 12.15 9.79
C GLU A 420 9.76 12.32 11.03
N PHE A 421 9.31 13.56 11.30
CA PHE A 421 8.43 13.86 12.42
C PHE A 421 7.07 13.16 12.30
N LEU A 422 6.43 13.19 11.13
CA LEU A 422 5.17 12.50 10.88
C LEU A 422 5.31 10.97 11.03
N GLU A 423 6.47 10.40 10.71
CA GLU A 423 6.73 8.97 10.92
C GLU A 423 6.71 8.58 12.41
N ARG A 424 7.06 9.49 13.33
CA ARG A 424 7.04 9.24 14.78
C ARG A 424 5.64 8.87 15.30
N PHE A 425 4.57 9.42 14.74
CA PHE A 425 3.18 9.05 15.08
C PHE A 425 2.85 7.55 14.88
N LYS A 426 3.72 6.77 14.24
CA LYS A 426 3.61 5.30 14.14
C LYS A 426 4.04 4.57 15.42
N TYR A 427 4.99 5.12 16.19
CA TYR A 427 5.70 4.39 17.26
C TYR A 427 5.97 5.20 18.54
N ASP A 428 6.09 6.52 18.47
CA ASP A 428 6.36 7.42 19.60
C ASP A 428 5.11 7.56 20.49
N ILE A 429 5.16 7.01 21.71
CA ILE A 429 4.00 6.95 22.61
C ILE A 429 3.68 8.33 23.18
N ASP A 430 4.68 9.06 23.65
CA ASP A 430 4.50 10.38 24.25
C ASP A 430 3.89 11.36 23.25
N LEU A 431 4.32 11.32 21.98
CA LEU A 431 3.71 12.11 20.91
C LEU A 431 2.23 11.75 20.68
N GLN A 432 1.88 10.47 20.83
CA GLN A 432 0.50 10.00 20.67
C GLN A 432 -0.40 10.33 21.87
N GLU A 433 0.17 10.43 23.08
CA GLU A 433 -0.54 10.83 24.29
C GLU A 433 -0.71 12.35 24.39
N ASN A 434 0.24 13.13 23.86
CA ASN A 434 0.13 14.59 23.74
C ASN A 434 -0.89 15.03 22.68
N TYR A 435 -1.05 14.28 21.60
CA TYR A 435 -1.97 14.60 20.50
C TYR A 435 -2.94 13.43 20.18
N PRO A 436 -3.84 13.05 21.11
CA PRO A 436 -4.66 11.84 21.00
C PRO A 436 -5.74 11.89 19.91
N TYR A 437 -6.37 13.04 19.65
CA TYR A 437 -7.40 13.19 18.61
C TYR A 437 -6.77 13.21 17.21
N LEU A 438 -5.66 13.93 17.02
CA LEU A 438 -4.86 13.97 15.80
C LEU A 438 -4.29 12.58 15.50
N THR A 439 -3.72 11.90 16.50
CA THR A 439 -3.25 10.51 16.39
C THR A 439 -4.36 9.58 15.90
N LYS A 440 -5.57 9.71 16.45
CA LYS A 440 -6.75 8.92 16.05
C LYS A 440 -7.16 9.21 14.59
N PHE A 441 -7.02 10.44 14.11
CA PHE A 441 -7.21 10.77 12.70
C PHE A 441 -6.12 10.15 11.82
N LEU A 442 -4.84 10.38 12.14
CA LEU A 442 -3.69 9.89 11.36
C LEU A 442 -3.65 8.35 11.25
N LYS A 443 -4.02 7.63 12.33
CA LYS A 443 -4.17 6.16 12.36
C LYS A 443 -5.35 5.63 11.52
N THR A 444 -6.26 6.48 11.05
CA THR A 444 -7.32 6.04 10.13
C THR A 444 -6.69 5.48 8.85
N LYS A 445 -7.06 4.25 8.44
CA LYS A 445 -6.41 3.46 7.36
C LYS A 445 -5.92 4.32 6.18
N GLY A 446 -4.59 4.45 6.03
CA GLY A 446 -3.94 5.15 4.92
C GLY A 446 -4.08 6.68 4.96
N THR A 447 -4.19 7.30 6.12
CA THR A 447 -4.26 8.78 6.26
C THR A 447 -2.87 9.37 6.48
N LEU A 448 -2.13 8.89 7.49
CA LEU A 448 -0.73 9.28 7.70
C LEU A 448 0.15 9.03 6.45
N GLY A 449 0.01 7.86 5.82
CA GLY A 449 0.74 7.53 4.59
C GLY A 449 0.43 8.46 3.43
N LEU A 450 -0.81 8.94 3.30
CA LEU A 450 -1.20 9.91 2.28
C LEU A 450 -0.56 11.28 2.53
N LEU A 451 -0.50 11.72 3.79
CA LEU A 451 0.15 12.99 4.16
C LEU A 451 1.67 12.97 3.88
N ILE A 452 2.35 11.89 4.26
CA ILE A 452 3.78 11.67 3.96
C ILE A 452 4.01 11.63 2.44
N GLN A 453 3.12 10.96 1.68
CA GLN A 453 3.23 10.90 0.23
C GLN A 453 3.03 12.26 -0.46
N ILE A 454 2.17 13.14 0.08
CA ILE A 454 2.02 14.53 -0.39
C ILE A 454 3.34 15.31 -0.18
N HIS A 455 3.98 15.15 0.96
CA HIS A 455 5.31 15.72 1.24
C HIS A 455 6.39 15.18 0.27
N GLU A 456 6.41 13.88 0.00
CA GLU A 456 7.33 13.29 -0.99
C GLU A 456 7.06 13.74 -2.44
N ILE A 457 5.82 14.03 -2.80
CA ILE A 457 5.48 14.66 -4.08
C ILE A 457 5.98 16.11 -4.11
N ALA A 458 5.86 16.85 -3.01
CA ALA A 458 6.43 18.18 -2.87
C ALA A 458 7.94 18.17 -3.14
N ARG A 459 8.67 17.32 -2.40
CA ARG A 459 10.13 17.15 -2.51
C ARG A 459 10.58 16.84 -3.94
N ARG A 460 9.88 15.93 -4.62
CA ARG A 460 10.15 15.58 -6.03
C ARG A 460 9.88 16.74 -7.01
N LYS A 461 9.01 17.69 -6.69
CA LYS A 461 8.63 18.83 -7.55
C LYS A 461 9.37 20.14 -7.24
N LEU A 462 10.07 20.26 -6.10
CA LEU A 462 10.85 21.45 -5.72
C LEU A 462 11.73 22.07 -6.83
N PRO A 463 12.43 21.30 -7.70
CA PRO A 463 13.20 21.89 -8.80
C PRO A 463 12.35 22.65 -9.82
N GLN A 464 11.13 22.20 -10.08
CA GLN A 464 10.20 22.87 -11.00
C GLN A 464 9.60 24.12 -10.36
N LEU A 465 9.35 24.08 -9.04
CA LEU A 465 8.77 25.17 -8.27
C LEU A 465 9.75 26.34 -8.07
N SER A 466 11.06 26.08 -7.99
CA SER A 466 12.07 27.14 -7.80
C SER A 466 12.13 28.13 -8.97
N LYS A 467 11.80 27.69 -10.19
CA LYS A 467 11.69 28.52 -11.39
C LYS A 467 10.43 29.41 -11.38
N MET A 468 9.60 29.33 -10.33
CA MET A 468 8.30 30.01 -10.18
C MET A 468 8.27 30.99 -8.99
N ARG A 469 9.45 31.44 -8.51
CA ARG A 469 9.71 32.20 -7.26
C ARG A 469 8.93 33.52 -7.05
N ASN A 470 8.09 33.96 -7.98
CA ASN A 470 7.30 35.20 -7.88
C ASN A 470 6.01 35.01 -7.03
N MET A 471 6.13 34.36 -5.88
CA MET A 471 5.04 34.15 -4.93
C MET A 471 5.46 34.65 -3.55
N ASP A 472 4.59 35.37 -2.87
CA ASP A 472 4.85 35.89 -1.51
C ASP A 472 4.85 34.79 -0.42
N SER A 473 4.53 33.54 -0.77
CA SER A 473 4.66 32.39 0.14
C SER A 473 6.11 31.98 0.31
N SER A 474 6.54 31.86 1.57
CA SER A 474 7.83 31.30 1.95
C SER A 474 7.94 29.79 1.73
N ASN A 475 6.83 29.09 1.45
CA ASN A 475 6.72 27.65 1.60
C ASN A 475 6.53 26.91 0.26
N ALA A 476 6.79 25.60 0.25
CA ALA A 476 6.68 24.77 -0.95
C ALA A 476 5.21 24.53 -1.36
N ILE A 477 4.80 25.10 -2.49
CA ILE A 477 3.46 24.95 -3.06
C ILE A 477 3.41 23.81 -4.08
N VAL A 478 2.56 22.81 -3.86
CA VAL A 478 2.47 21.60 -4.68
C VAL A 478 1.26 21.65 -5.59
N PHE A 479 1.49 21.60 -6.91
CA PHE A 479 0.39 21.29 -7.83
C PHE A 479 0.02 19.81 -7.78
N ALA A 480 -1.22 19.56 -7.39
CA ALA A 480 -1.78 18.23 -7.26
C ALA A 480 -3.26 18.25 -7.63
N PRO A 481 -3.63 18.02 -8.91
CA PRO A 481 -4.95 17.46 -9.19
C PRO A 481 -5.04 16.19 -8.36
N MET A 482 -5.91 16.18 -7.34
CA MET A 482 -5.87 15.15 -6.30
C MET A 482 -6.02 13.75 -6.92
N ARG A 483 -6.80 13.67 -8.01
CA ARG A 483 -6.85 12.52 -8.91
C ARG A 483 -5.50 12.08 -9.47
N LYS A 484 -4.68 12.97 -10.07
CA LYS A 484 -3.34 12.62 -10.57
C LYS A 484 -2.39 12.19 -9.46
N VAL A 485 -2.47 12.82 -8.29
CA VAL A 485 -1.69 12.39 -7.12
C VAL A 485 -2.12 11.00 -6.67
N ILE A 486 -3.42 10.72 -6.60
CA ILE A 486 -3.92 9.39 -6.23
C ILE A 486 -3.63 8.34 -7.33
N GLU A 487 -3.64 8.72 -8.61
CA GLU A 487 -3.23 7.87 -9.75
C GLU A 487 -1.71 7.62 -9.80
N GLU A 488 -0.87 8.53 -9.27
CA GLU A 488 0.57 8.29 -9.05
C GLU A 488 0.83 7.40 -7.81
N LEU A 489 -0.09 7.35 -6.85
CA LEU A 489 0.08 6.66 -5.56
C LEU A 489 -0.63 5.30 -5.48
N LEU A 490 -1.65 5.07 -6.30
CA LEU A 490 -2.39 3.83 -6.40
C LEU A 490 -2.33 3.32 -7.85
N SER A 491 -2.23 2.01 -8.05
CA SER A 491 -2.15 1.41 -9.39
C SER A 491 -3.39 1.73 -10.24
N GLU A 492 -3.22 1.62 -11.57
CA GLU A 492 -4.15 2.05 -12.64
C GLU A 492 -5.60 1.52 -12.55
N ASN A 493 -5.89 0.61 -11.61
CA ASN A 493 -7.21 -0.02 -11.39
C ASN A 493 -7.95 0.51 -10.14
N SER A 494 -7.63 1.72 -9.68
CA SER A 494 -8.22 2.29 -8.46
C SER A 494 -9.64 2.80 -8.66
N ASP A 495 -10.56 2.41 -7.77
CA ASP A 495 -11.97 2.79 -7.90
C ASP A 495 -12.23 4.27 -7.56
N LEU A 496 -13.24 4.85 -8.21
CA LEU A 496 -13.63 6.25 -8.03
C LEU A 496 -14.01 6.55 -6.56
N HIS A 497 -14.47 5.54 -5.82
CA HIS A 497 -14.81 5.67 -4.40
C HIS A 497 -13.57 5.93 -3.54
N SER A 498 -12.48 5.19 -3.76
CA SER A 498 -11.20 5.38 -3.05
C SER A 498 -10.58 6.73 -3.37
N ILE A 499 -10.65 7.18 -4.63
CA ILE A 499 -10.17 8.51 -5.05
C ILE A 499 -10.91 9.61 -4.29
N ASN A 500 -12.25 9.59 -4.30
CA ASN A 500 -13.06 10.59 -3.59
C ASN A 500 -12.77 10.58 -2.08
N LYS A 501 -12.64 9.39 -1.47
CA LYS A 501 -12.35 9.24 -0.04
C LYS A 501 -10.97 9.76 0.36
N ALA A 502 -9.96 9.60 -0.50
CA ALA A 502 -8.65 10.18 -0.28
C ALA A 502 -8.67 11.71 -0.44
N ASN A 503 -9.40 12.26 -1.43
CA ASN A 503 -9.60 13.70 -1.56
C ASN A 503 -10.25 14.31 -0.29
N THR A 504 -11.32 13.71 0.24
CA THR A 504 -11.95 14.23 1.47
C THR A 504 -11.02 14.18 2.68
N LYS A 505 -10.09 13.22 2.76
CA LYS A 505 -9.06 13.24 3.82
C LYS A 505 -8.12 14.43 3.69
N VAL A 506 -7.70 14.80 2.48
CA VAL A 506 -6.82 15.97 2.26
C VAL A 506 -7.55 17.26 2.62
N VAL A 507 -8.84 17.35 2.30
CA VAL A 507 -9.69 18.46 2.75
C VAL A 507 -9.77 18.53 4.29
N ILE A 508 -9.83 17.38 4.98
CA ILE A 508 -9.78 17.33 6.45
C ILE A 508 -8.37 17.66 6.98
N MET A 509 -7.29 17.31 6.28
CA MET A 509 -5.93 17.74 6.62
C MET A 509 -5.78 19.26 6.55
N ILE A 510 -6.44 19.93 5.60
CA ILE A 510 -6.49 21.40 5.52
C ILE A 510 -7.26 22.00 6.69
N PHE A 511 -8.43 21.42 7.02
CA PHE A 511 -9.20 21.79 8.21
C PHE A 511 -8.35 21.65 9.50
N MET A 512 -7.56 20.58 9.62
CA MET A 512 -6.63 20.32 10.73
C MET A 512 -5.28 21.05 10.61
N TYR A 513 -5.11 22.04 9.72
CA TYR A 513 -3.87 22.81 9.56
C TYR A 513 -2.59 22.00 9.25
N LEU A 514 -2.72 20.72 8.84
CA LEU A 514 -1.62 19.86 8.40
C LEU A 514 -1.16 20.17 6.96
N LEU A 515 -1.97 20.92 6.23
CA LEU A 515 -1.72 21.46 4.89
C LEU A 515 -2.46 22.79 4.77
N ASN A 516 -1.95 23.72 3.98
CA ASN A 516 -2.69 24.92 3.58
C ASN A 516 -3.25 24.73 2.15
N CYS A 517 -4.44 25.28 1.86
CA CYS A 517 -4.97 25.32 0.49
C CYS A 517 -4.75 26.71 -0.10
N VAL A 518 -4.18 26.78 -1.30
CA VAL A 518 -3.90 28.04 -1.98
C VAL A 518 -5.04 28.37 -2.96
N GLY A 519 -5.55 29.60 -2.90
CA GLY A 519 -6.57 30.10 -3.83
C GLY A 519 -6.04 30.21 -5.26
N VAL A 520 -6.88 30.10 -6.29
CA VAL A 520 -6.44 30.18 -7.70
C VAL A 520 -5.90 31.57 -8.04
N ASP A 521 -6.56 32.59 -7.50
CA ASP A 521 -6.20 34.01 -7.49
C ASP A 521 -4.80 34.29 -6.90
N GLN A 522 -4.37 33.46 -5.94
CA GLN A 522 -3.08 33.57 -5.26
C GLN A 522 -1.92 32.91 -6.03
N LEU A 523 -2.19 32.26 -7.17
CA LEU A 523 -1.18 31.57 -7.98
C LEU A 523 -0.70 32.47 -9.15
N PRO A 524 0.55 32.31 -9.61
CA PRO A 524 1.06 33.01 -10.80
C PRO A 524 0.22 32.73 -12.07
N ASP A 525 0.11 33.72 -12.96
CA ASP A 525 -0.69 33.70 -14.19
C ASP A 525 -0.50 32.46 -15.08
N GLU A 526 0.71 31.89 -15.11
CA GLU A 526 0.97 30.67 -15.89
C GLU A 526 0.23 29.46 -15.29
N MET A 527 0.20 29.37 -13.96
CA MET A 527 -0.53 28.31 -13.25
C MET A 527 -2.03 28.51 -13.36
N GLN A 528 -2.53 29.75 -13.23
CA GLN A 528 -3.94 30.08 -13.51
C GLN A 528 -4.36 29.63 -14.92
N ARG A 529 -3.58 29.98 -15.95
CA ARG A 529 -3.83 29.54 -17.34
C ARG A 529 -3.79 28.02 -17.52
N ARG A 530 -2.86 27.32 -16.86
CA ARG A 530 -2.81 25.83 -16.88
C ARG A 530 -4.02 25.20 -16.19
N ILE A 531 -4.52 25.80 -15.10
CA ILE A 531 -5.74 25.36 -14.40
C ILE A 531 -6.95 25.54 -15.33
N GLU A 532 -7.11 26.71 -15.95
CA GLU A 532 -8.17 26.95 -16.92
C GLU A 532 -8.13 25.95 -18.07
N GLN A 533 -6.96 25.68 -18.66
CA GLN A 533 -6.81 24.70 -19.73
C GLN A 533 -7.21 23.30 -19.27
N TYR A 534 -6.70 22.83 -18.13
CA TYR A 534 -7.06 21.53 -17.55
C TYR A 534 -8.56 21.40 -17.26
N GLN A 535 -9.20 22.47 -16.77
CA GLN A 535 -10.65 22.51 -16.56
C GLN A 535 -11.42 22.54 -17.89
N LYS A 536 -10.99 23.32 -18.89
CA LYS A 536 -11.61 23.41 -20.22
C LYS A 536 -11.54 22.07 -20.98
N GLU A 537 -10.41 21.37 -20.91
CA GLU A 537 -10.25 20.02 -21.46
C GLU A 537 -11.14 19.00 -20.72
N SER A 538 -11.15 19.06 -19.38
CA SER A 538 -11.99 18.17 -18.56
C SER A 538 -13.49 18.38 -18.78
N ARG A 539 -13.94 19.60 -19.13
CA ARG A 539 -15.35 19.90 -19.46
C ARG A 539 -15.81 19.32 -20.80
N LYS A 540 -14.91 19.09 -21.77
CA LYS A 540 -15.26 18.52 -23.08
C LYS A 540 -15.58 17.02 -23.00
N ASN A 541 -14.98 16.31 -22.06
CA ASN A 541 -15.34 14.93 -21.74
C ASN A 541 -16.45 14.95 -20.69
N SER A 542 -17.65 14.46 -21.02
CA SER A 542 -18.90 14.63 -20.26
C SER A 542 -19.01 13.84 -18.93
N ASN A 543 -17.94 13.80 -18.15
CA ASN A 543 -17.79 13.06 -16.89
C ASN A 543 -17.58 13.99 -15.66
N LEU A 544 -17.92 15.27 -15.76
CA LEU A 544 -17.70 16.23 -14.68
C LEU A 544 -18.79 16.16 -13.60
N HIS A 545 -18.57 15.30 -12.60
CA HIS A 545 -18.93 15.66 -11.23
C HIS A 545 -17.77 16.47 -10.61
N TYR A 546 -18.09 17.28 -9.59
CA TYR A 546 -17.21 18.24 -8.87
C TYR A 546 -15.89 17.69 -8.28
N ASN A 547 -15.55 16.42 -8.50
CA ASN A 547 -14.41 15.71 -7.91
C ASN A 547 -13.06 15.96 -8.64
N ASN A 548 -13.05 16.74 -9.73
CA ASN A 548 -11.89 16.98 -10.60
C ASN A 548 -11.34 18.42 -10.51
N ILE A 549 -11.72 19.20 -9.49
CA ILE A 549 -11.12 20.53 -9.24
C ILE A 549 -9.65 20.31 -8.83
N ALA A 550 -8.72 20.85 -9.62
CA ALA A 550 -7.31 20.78 -9.30
C ALA A 550 -6.96 21.87 -8.27
N ARG A 551 -6.53 21.45 -7.09
CA ARG A 551 -6.13 22.34 -6.00
C ARG A 551 -4.61 22.37 -5.84
N TYR A 552 -4.14 23.42 -5.18
CA TYR A 552 -2.76 23.62 -4.81
C TYR A 552 -2.67 23.58 -3.29
N TYR A 553 -1.64 22.89 -2.79
CA TYR A 553 -1.43 22.71 -1.37
C TYR A 553 -0.07 23.24 -0.99
N GLU A 554 -0.02 24.10 0.01
CA GLU A 554 1.22 24.60 0.60
C GLU A 554 1.65 23.64 1.72
N ILE A 555 2.90 23.18 1.67
CA ILE A 555 3.50 22.37 2.74
C ILE A 555 3.87 23.29 3.90
N VAL A 556 3.40 22.92 5.08
CA VAL A 556 3.49 23.73 6.30
C VAL A 556 4.44 23.08 7.30
N SER A 557 5.22 23.87 8.04
CA SER A 557 6.03 23.39 9.17
C SER A 557 5.18 22.63 10.18
N MET A 558 5.66 21.49 10.69
CA MET A 558 5.01 20.74 11.77
C MET A 558 5.53 21.20 13.15
N ASP A 559 5.50 22.51 13.38
CA ASP A 559 5.87 23.15 14.63
C ASP A 559 4.84 22.90 15.75
N THR A 560 5.23 23.16 17.00
CA THR A 560 4.41 22.87 18.19
C THR A 560 3.07 23.61 18.16
N GLU A 561 3.04 24.87 17.70
CA GLU A 561 1.81 25.66 17.62
C GLU A 561 0.82 25.06 16.61
N ARG A 562 1.29 24.66 15.42
CA ARG A 562 0.45 23.93 14.45
C ARG A 562 -0.01 22.57 14.94
N LEU A 563 0.78 21.84 15.71
CA LEU A 563 0.36 20.55 16.26
C LEU A 563 -0.73 20.71 17.33
N ILE A 564 -0.66 21.77 18.16
CA ILE A 564 -1.73 22.15 19.07
C ILE A 564 -3.00 22.49 18.29
N LEU A 565 -2.93 23.36 17.27
CA LEU A 565 -4.07 23.68 16.41
C LEU A 565 -4.64 22.44 15.70
N ALA A 566 -3.78 21.54 15.21
CA ALA A 566 -4.19 20.30 14.56
C ALA A 566 -4.90 19.34 15.52
N GLU A 567 -4.50 19.31 16.79
CA GLU A 567 -5.15 18.55 17.86
C GLU A 567 -6.50 19.15 18.25
N GLU A 568 -6.58 20.47 18.44
CA GLU A 568 -7.83 21.20 18.71
C GLU A 568 -8.86 20.99 17.60
N MET A 569 -8.45 21.14 16.33
CA MET A 569 -9.32 20.90 15.18
C MET A 569 -9.69 19.42 15.03
N SER A 570 -8.81 18.50 15.44
CA SER A 570 -9.13 17.06 15.51
C SER A 570 -10.12 16.73 16.64
N GLN A 571 -9.99 17.40 17.79
CA GLN A 571 -10.93 17.30 18.90
C GLN A 571 -12.31 17.81 18.48
N LEU A 572 -12.37 19.00 17.87
CA LEU A 572 -13.57 19.61 17.31
C LEU A 572 -14.26 18.68 16.30
N PHE A 573 -13.48 18.05 15.40
CA PHE A 573 -13.99 17.07 14.43
C PHE A 573 -14.72 15.89 15.12
N TYR A 574 -14.11 15.29 16.15
CA TYR A 574 -14.69 14.12 16.82
C TYR A 574 -15.82 14.46 17.79
N GLN A 575 -15.74 15.59 18.49
CA GLN A 575 -16.78 16.07 19.40
C GLN A 575 -18.06 16.42 18.65
N ASN A 576 -17.96 17.12 17.51
CA ASN A 576 -19.09 17.41 16.63
C ASN A 576 -19.52 16.21 15.76
N HIS A 577 -18.99 15.00 16.02
CA HIS A 577 -19.35 13.76 15.33
C HIS A 577 -19.18 13.79 13.80
N LEU A 578 -18.21 14.56 13.31
CA LEU A 578 -17.89 14.63 11.88
C LEU A 578 -17.36 13.30 11.36
N THR A 579 -17.54 13.07 10.06
CA THR A 579 -17.14 11.82 9.40
C THR A 579 -16.54 12.08 8.03
N ILE A 580 -15.50 11.31 7.67
CA ILE A 580 -14.78 11.44 6.39
C ILE A 580 -15.71 11.25 5.19
N SER A 581 -16.81 10.51 5.32
CA SER A 581 -17.77 10.29 4.22
C SER A 581 -18.68 11.50 3.94
N ASN A 582 -18.89 12.39 4.92
CA ASN A 582 -19.88 13.47 4.84
C ASN A 582 -19.28 14.88 4.93
N PHE A 583 -17.98 15.03 5.24
CA PHE A 583 -17.31 16.31 5.40
C PHE A 583 -17.41 17.18 4.11
N ASN A 584 -18.00 18.37 4.23
CA ASN A 584 -18.28 19.30 3.11
C ASN A 584 -18.33 20.77 3.59
N ARG A 585 -18.34 21.72 2.64
CA ARG A 585 -18.33 23.17 2.92
C ARG A 585 -19.56 23.61 3.71
N GLU A 586 -20.73 23.13 3.32
CA GLU A 586 -22.01 23.49 3.93
C GLU A 586 -22.08 23.06 5.41
N GLN A 587 -21.49 21.91 5.74
CA GLN A 587 -21.33 21.42 7.11
C GLN A 587 -20.36 22.30 7.92
N LEU A 588 -19.22 22.69 7.33
CA LEU A 588 -18.26 23.57 8.00
C LEU A 588 -18.82 24.97 8.24
N ILE A 589 -19.50 25.57 7.26
CA ILE A 589 -20.12 26.90 7.43
C ILE A 589 -21.12 26.91 8.58
N SER A 590 -21.91 25.84 8.72
CA SER A 590 -22.93 25.72 9.78
C SER A 590 -22.33 25.48 11.18
N LEU A 591 -21.08 25.01 11.28
CA LEU A 591 -20.37 24.72 12.53
C LEU A 591 -19.35 25.79 12.95
N CYS A 592 -18.63 26.35 11.98
CA CYS A 592 -17.43 27.15 12.18
C CYS A 592 -17.50 28.53 11.48
N GLY A 593 -18.61 28.83 10.80
CA GLY A 593 -18.81 30.09 10.09
C GLY A 593 -18.24 30.11 8.66
N VAL A 594 -18.54 31.20 7.95
CA VAL A 594 -18.22 31.36 6.52
C VAL A 594 -16.72 31.45 6.27
N GLU A 595 -15.96 32.09 7.16
CA GLU A 595 -14.51 32.27 7.04
C GLU A 595 -13.78 30.92 7.01
N GLU A 596 -14.00 30.06 8.00
CA GLU A 596 -13.39 28.73 8.08
C GLU A 596 -13.87 27.82 6.93
N GLY A 597 -15.15 27.92 6.56
CA GLY A 597 -15.70 27.22 5.40
C GLY A 597 -15.02 27.63 4.08
N ASN A 598 -14.66 28.90 3.93
CA ASN A 598 -13.96 29.43 2.76
C ASN A 598 -12.45 29.15 2.80
N ARG A 599 -11.81 29.12 3.98
CA ARG A 599 -10.41 28.71 4.15
C ARG A 599 -10.16 27.27 3.67
N VAL A 600 -11.08 26.36 3.99
CA VAL A 600 -10.98 24.94 3.62
C VAL A 600 -11.46 24.68 2.18
N PHE A 601 -12.34 25.52 1.64
CA PHE A 601 -12.90 25.42 0.29
C PHE A 601 -12.81 26.75 -0.48
N PRO A 602 -11.61 27.29 -0.75
CA PRO A 602 -11.43 28.59 -1.38
C PRO A 602 -11.98 28.63 -2.81
N ASP A 603 -11.98 27.49 -3.51
CA ASP A 603 -12.56 27.30 -4.84
C ASP A 603 -14.09 27.43 -4.89
N ARG A 604 -14.75 27.54 -3.74
CA ARG A 604 -16.22 27.67 -3.60
C ARG A 604 -16.62 28.90 -2.78
N SER A 605 -15.71 29.84 -2.53
CA SER A 605 -15.93 31.00 -1.67
C SER A 605 -17.12 31.87 -2.11
N GLU A 606 -17.24 32.10 -3.41
CA GLU A 606 -18.33 32.85 -4.06
C GLU A 606 -19.65 32.04 -4.23
N GLU A 607 -19.66 30.73 -3.95
CA GLU A 607 -20.87 29.92 -4.09
C GLU A 607 -21.87 30.18 -2.95
N GLU A 608 -23.07 30.64 -3.27
CA GLU A 608 -24.19 30.64 -2.34
C GLU A 608 -24.67 29.20 -2.02
N ILE A 609 -25.10 28.96 -0.79
CA ILE A 609 -25.70 27.68 -0.41
C ILE A 609 -27.09 27.57 -1.06
N PRO A 610 -27.37 26.54 -1.90
CA PRO A 610 -28.65 26.44 -2.60
C PRO A 610 -29.86 26.49 -1.67
N GLY A 611 -30.89 27.27 -2.03
CA GLY A 611 -32.06 27.53 -1.17
C GLY A 611 -32.71 26.26 -0.58
N LEU A 612 -32.85 25.19 -1.38
CA LEU A 612 -33.33 23.89 -0.88
C LEU A 612 -32.53 23.35 0.32
N ASN A 613 -31.20 23.51 0.33
CA ASN A 613 -30.37 23.08 1.45
C ASN A 613 -30.63 23.94 2.69
N GLN A 614 -30.90 25.24 2.51
CA GLN A 614 -31.25 26.16 3.59
C GLN A 614 -32.61 25.76 4.20
N SER A 615 -33.65 25.58 3.38
CA SER A 615 -34.98 25.12 3.81
C SER A 615 -34.91 23.78 4.56
N ILE A 616 -34.18 22.80 4.02
CA ILE A 616 -33.96 21.51 4.70
C ILE A 616 -33.24 21.68 6.05
N SER A 617 -32.23 22.56 6.12
CA SER A 617 -31.48 22.79 7.37
C SER A 617 -32.36 23.43 8.46
N GLN A 618 -33.14 24.44 8.08
CA GLN A 618 -34.12 25.11 8.94
C GLN A 618 -35.19 24.14 9.44
N GLU A 619 -35.74 23.30 8.55
CA GLU A 619 -36.78 22.34 8.89
C GLU A 619 -36.27 21.22 9.82
N ILE A 620 -35.07 20.68 9.57
CA ILE A 620 -34.43 19.74 10.49
C ILE A 620 -34.24 20.40 11.87
N LYS A 621 -33.79 21.67 11.92
CA LYS A 621 -33.61 22.38 13.19
C LYS A 621 -34.93 22.55 13.94
N ARG A 622 -36.01 22.93 13.24
CA ARG A 622 -37.36 23.06 13.80
C ARG A 622 -37.83 21.74 14.42
N ILE A 623 -37.78 20.64 13.65
CA ILE A 623 -38.24 19.32 14.09
C ILE A 623 -37.41 18.76 15.25
N VAL A 624 -36.08 18.88 15.20
CA VAL A 624 -35.20 18.42 16.29
C VAL A 624 -35.53 19.16 17.59
N ASN A 625 -35.70 20.48 17.52
CA ASN A 625 -36.06 21.28 18.68
C ASN A 625 -37.45 20.91 19.23
N GLU A 626 -38.47 20.77 18.38
CA GLU A 626 -39.83 20.39 18.79
C GLU A 626 -39.86 18.99 19.44
N LEU A 627 -39.23 17.99 18.81
CA LEU A 627 -39.21 16.63 19.35
C LEU A 627 -38.46 16.55 20.68
N ILE A 628 -37.32 17.24 20.82
CA ILE A 628 -36.57 17.29 22.09
C ILE A 628 -37.34 18.08 23.16
N GLN A 629 -38.03 19.17 22.83
CA GLN A 629 -38.85 19.91 23.79
C GLN A 629 -40.05 19.09 24.30
N VAL A 630 -40.67 18.28 23.43
CA VAL A 630 -41.86 17.48 23.79
C VAL A 630 -41.50 16.16 24.47
N LYS A 631 -40.45 15.46 24.01
CA LYS A 631 -40.09 14.10 24.47
C LYS A 631 -38.83 14.05 25.34
N GLY A 632 -38.04 15.12 25.40
CA GLY A 632 -36.69 15.15 25.99
C GLY A 632 -35.61 14.54 25.10
N TRP A 633 -35.98 13.81 24.04
CA TRP A 633 -35.07 13.14 23.12
C TRP A 633 -35.69 12.89 21.73
N THR A 634 -34.85 12.59 20.74
CA THR A 634 -35.25 12.11 19.40
C THR A 634 -34.13 11.29 18.74
N TYR A 635 -34.33 10.81 17.50
CA TYR A 635 -33.40 9.98 16.74
C TYR A 635 -33.63 10.09 15.22
N ASP A 636 -32.67 9.60 14.42
CA ASP A 636 -32.60 9.88 12.98
C ASP A 636 -33.90 9.60 12.20
N ASN A 637 -34.51 8.42 12.37
CA ASN A 637 -35.69 8.05 11.59
C ASN A 637 -36.91 8.90 11.94
N GLU A 638 -37.12 9.20 13.21
CA GLU A 638 -38.25 10.01 13.66
C GLU A 638 -38.18 11.42 13.10
N ILE A 639 -36.97 12.03 13.08
CA ILE A 639 -36.77 13.32 12.42
C ILE A 639 -37.13 13.20 10.92
N ILE A 640 -36.62 12.17 10.23
CA ILE A 640 -36.89 11.97 8.79
C ILE A 640 -38.38 11.78 8.48
N GLU A 641 -39.12 11.09 9.35
CA GLU A 641 -40.56 10.87 9.22
C GLU A 641 -41.37 12.17 9.36
N HIS A 642 -40.88 13.15 10.12
CA HIS A 642 -41.53 14.44 10.33
C HIS A 642 -41.08 15.55 9.36
N ILE A 643 -40.05 15.34 8.52
CA ILE A 643 -39.62 16.35 7.53
C ILE A 643 -40.66 16.50 6.43
N ASP A 644 -41.30 17.68 6.41
CA ASP A 644 -42.09 18.18 5.31
C ASP A 644 -41.45 19.44 4.70
N ILE A 645 -41.51 19.58 3.39
CA ILE A 645 -40.89 20.68 2.64
C ILE A 645 -41.89 21.10 1.57
N SER A 646 -42.91 21.85 1.99
CA SER A 646 -44.02 22.34 1.15
C SER A 646 -43.54 22.97 -0.16
N ASP A 647 -42.42 23.69 -0.09
CA ASP A 647 -41.93 24.55 -1.16
C ASP A 647 -41.07 23.79 -2.20
N PHE A 648 -40.91 22.47 -2.04
CA PHE A 648 -40.04 21.68 -2.91
C PHE A 648 -40.62 20.34 -3.39
N ASN A 649 -40.75 20.20 -4.71
CA ASN A 649 -41.27 18.99 -5.34
C ASN A 649 -40.25 17.83 -5.33
N MET A 650 -40.27 17.06 -4.24
CA MET A 650 -39.43 15.87 -4.04
C MET A 650 -39.60 14.80 -5.14
N LYS A 651 -40.80 14.65 -5.71
CA LYS A 651 -41.07 13.70 -6.80
C LYS A 651 -40.35 14.11 -8.08
N GLN A 652 -40.37 15.40 -8.43
CA GLN A 652 -39.61 15.91 -9.56
C GLN A 652 -38.10 15.73 -9.35
N ARG A 653 -37.60 15.97 -8.13
CA ARG A 653 -36.18 15.76 -7.81
C ARG A 653 -35.76 14.29 -7.88
N TYR A 654 -36.65 13.35 -7.56
CA TYR A 654 -36.45 11.92 -7.79
C TYR A 654 -36.33 11.61 -9.29
N LYS A 655 -37.25 12.13 -10.13
CA LYS A 655 -37.17 12.00 -11.60
C LYS A 655 -35.85 12.53 -12.16
N ASP A 656 -35.42 13.71 -11.72
CA ASP A 656 -34.16 14.32 -12.18
C ASP A 656 -32.92 13.49 -11.81
N SER A 657 -33.00 12.63 -10.79
CA SER A 657 -31.90 11.73 -10.45
C SER A 657 -31.67 10.62 -11.49
N PHE A 658 -32.68 10.27 -12.30
CA PHE A 658 -32.53 9.32 -13.41
C PHE A 658 -31.79 9.93 -14.61
N LYS A 659 -31.82 11.26 -14.78
CA LYS A 659 -31.22 11.98 -15.92
C LYS A 659 -29.68 11.91 -15.94
N TYR A 660 -29.06 11.41 -14.86
CA TYR A 660 -27.61 11.18 -14.76
C TYR A 660 -27.15 9.78 -15.20
N ILE A 661 -28.05 8.90 -15.68
CA ILE A 661 -27.67 7.60 -16.25
C ILE A 661 -27.17 7.79 -17.69
N PRO A 662 -25.89 7.53 -18.01
CA PRO A 662 -25.40 7.68 -19.38
C PRO A 662 -26.14 6.72 -20.32
N LYS A 663 -26.65 7.27 -21.45
CA LYS A 663 -27.42 6.57 -22.51
C LYS A 663 -28.90 6.26 -22.26
N LYS A 664 -29.59 6.89 -21.28
CA LYS A 664 -31.06 6.88 -21.21
C LYS A 664 -31.68 8.25 -20.94
N LYS A 665 -31.77 9.09 -21.98
CA LYS A 665 -32.93 9.97 -22.15
C LYS A 665 -33.96 9.20 -23.00
N SER A 666 -35.10 8.86 -22.43
CA SER A 666 -36.33 8.60 -23.18
C SER A 666 -37.41 9.52 -22.64
N ASP A 667 -38.25 10.07 -23.51
CA ASP A 667 -39.32 11.01 -23.14
C ASP A 667 -40.37 10.34 -22.21
N GLU A 668 -40.40 9.01 -22.22
CA GLU A 668 -41.15 8.13 -21.31
C GLU A 668 -40.80 8.34 -19.82
N LEU A 669 -39.57 8.74 -19.49
CA LEU A 669 -39.14 8.95 -18.10
C LEU A 669 -39.70 10.24 -17.49
N ASP A 670 -39.84 11.30 -18.29
CA ASP A 670 -40.41 12.55 -17.80
C ASP A 670 -41.95 12.44 -17.65
N SER A 671 -42.62 11.63 -18.48
CA SER A 671 -44.06 11.35 -18.38
C SER A 671 -44.48 10.41 -17.23
N LEU A 672 -43.52 9.71 -16.62
CA LEU A 672 -43.76 8.68 -15.61
C LEU A 672 -44.37 9.27 -14.32
N ALA A 673 -45.59 8.86 -13.95
CA ALA A 673 -46.27 9.38 -12.75
C ALA A 673 -45.71 8.72 -11.47
N VAL A 674 -45.09 9.52 -10.59
CA VAL A 674 -44.56 9.06 -9.30
C VAL A 674 -45.62 9.25 -8.21
N LEU A 675 -46.16 8.15 -7.70
CA LEU A 675 -47.12 8.14 -6.59
C LEU A 675 -46.40 8.17 -5.23
N ASP A 676 -47.07 8.64 -4.18
CA ASP A 676 -46.48 8.70 -2.84
C ASP A 676 -46.21 7.33 -2.22
N ASN A 677 -46.93 6.29 -2.65
CA ASN A 677 -46.72 4.91 -2.23
C ASN A 677 -45.67 4.14 -3.06
N ASP A 678 -44.99 4.80 -4.01
CA ASP A 678 -43.92 4.18 -4.80
C ASP A 678 -42.73 3.79 -3.90
N VAL A 679 -42.42 2.49 -3.87
CA VAL A 679 -41.37 1.90 -3.01
C VAL A 679 -39.96 2.41 -3.36
N GLY A 680 -39.71 2.71 -4.64
CA GLY A 680 -38.46 3.30 -5.10
C GLY A 680 -38.34 4.76 -4.65
N PHE A 681 -39.39 5.55 -4.83
CA PHE A 681 -39.47 6.93 -4.39
C PHE A 681 -39.28 7.05 -2.87
N GLN A 682 -39.96 6.22 -2.07
CA GLN A 682 -39.82 6.27 -0.61
C GLN A 682 -38.42 5.86 -0.14
N LYS A 683 -37.81 4.82 -0.73
CA LYS A 683 -36.41 4.46 -0.45
C LYS A 683 -35.43 5.58 -0.83
N TRP A 684 -35.65 6.25 -1.96
CA TRP A 684 -34.85 7.38 -2.39
C TRP A 684 -35.04 8.60 -1.48
N ARG A 685 -36.28 8.97 -1.15
CA ARG A 685 -36.63 10.07 -0.23
C ARG A 685 -35.95 9.87 1.11
N TYR A 686 -36.09 8.67 1.69
CA TYR A 686 -35.42 8.32 2.94
C TYR A 686 -33.89 8.45 2.84
N GLY A 687 -33.27 7.88 1.79
CA GLY A 687 -31.81 7.97 1.60
C GLY A 687 -31.30 9.40 1.38
N PHE A 688 -32.07 10.22 0.66
CA PHE A 688 -31.78 11.64 0.45
C PHE A 688 -31.87 12.43 1.76
N LEU A 689 -32.98 12.29 2.50
CA LEU A 689 -33.20 12.96 3.77
C LEU A 689 -32.20 12.50 4.85
N ALA A 690 -31.92 11.19 4.97
CA ALA A 690 -30.90 10.67 5.88
C ALA A 690 -29.50 11.26 5.59
N LYS A 691 -29.14 11.42 4.31
CA LYS A 691 -27.88 12.09 3.95
C LYS A 691 -27.89 13.56 4.37
N LYS A 692 -28.98 14.30 4.13
CA LYS A 692 -29.12 15.71 4.53
C LYS A 692 -29.12 15.88 6.06
N LEU A 693 -29.78 14.98 6.78
CA LEU A 693 -29.78 14.89 8.22
C LEU A 693 -28.36 14.74 8.75
N SER A 694 -27.61 13.75 8.25
CA SER A 694 -26.23 13.48 8.68
C SER A 694 -25.22 14.61 8.39
N VAL A 695 -25.61 15.60 7.58
CA VAL A 695 -24.83 16.82 7.29
C VAL A 695 -25.18 17.94 8.27
N ASN A 696 -26.47 18.19 8.52
CA ASN A 696 -26.94 19.32 9.32
C ASN A 696 -26.97 19.05 10.83
N VAL A 697 -27.26 17.81 11.24
CA VAL A 697 -27.44 17.45 12.66
C VAL A 697 -26.22 17.76 13.53
N PRO A 698 -24.96 17.51 13.12
CA PRO A 698 -23.78 18.00 13.85
C PRO A 698 -23.84 19.47 14.27
N ALA A 699 -24.19 20.37 13.33
CA ALA A 699 -24.29 21.80 13.59
C ALA A 699 -25.46 22.14 14.51
N ILE A 700 -26.61 21.49 14.31
CA ILE A 700 -27.82 21.72 15.13
C ILE A 700 -27.57 21.28 16.58
N ILE A 701 -26.92 20.14 16.79
CA ILE A 701 -26.56 19.65 18.13
C ILE A 701 -25.62 20.63 18.83
N SER A 702 -24.55 21.04 18.15
CA SER A 702 -23.54 21.94 18.69
C SER A 702 -24.13 23.31 19.05
N ASN A 703 -24.85 23.92 18.10
CA ASN A 703 -25.45 25.25 18.25
C ASN A 703 -26.68 25.29 19.20
N GLN A 704 -27.14 24.16 19.72
CA GLN A 704 -28.28 24.07 20.65
C GLN A 704 -27.93 23.33 21.96
N GLU A 705 -26.64 23.07 22.22
CA GLU A 705 -26.13 22.37 23.41
C GLU A 705 -26.79 21.00 23.68
N TYR A 706 -27.25 20.34 22.62
CA TYR A 706 -27.76 18.97 22.71
C TYR A 706 -26.63 17.96 22.74
N ARG A 707 -26.91 16.74 23.22
CA ARG A 707 -25.96 15.63 23.24
C ARG A 707 -26.45 14.48 22.37
N ARG A 708 -25.52 13.91 21.60
CA ARG A 708 -25.73 12.65 20.88
C ARG A 708 -25.09 11.50 21.64
N ALA A 709 -25.90 10.55 22.11
CA ALA A 709 -25.43 9.43 22.90
C ALA A 709 -25.86 8.09 22.32
N ARG A 710 -25.02 7.05 22.47
CA ARG A 710 -25.41 5.68 22.10
C ARG A 710 -26.41 5.16 23.12
N VAL A 711 -27.56 4.66 22.65
CA VAL A 711 -28.64 4.14 23.51
C VAL A 711 -28.11 3.01 24.38
N ASN A 712 -28.17 3.21 25.70
CA ASN A 712 -27.72 2.28 26.73
C ASN A 712 -28.82 2.09 27.80
N LYS A 713 -28.61 1.21 28.78
CA LYS A 713 -29.62 0.89 29.81
C LYS A 713 -30.01 2.10 30.68
N LEU A 714 -29.09 3.04 30.90
CA LEU A 714 -29.33 4.25 31.70
C LEU A 714 -30.21 5.23 30.92
N LEU A 715 -29.81 5.60 29.70
CA LEU A 715 -30.58 6.48 28.80
C LEU A 715 -31.99 5.95 28.53
N ARG A 716 -32.14 4.62 28.33
CA ARG A 716 -33.45 4.00 28.18
C ARG A 716 -34.36 4.21 29.39
N LYS A 717 -33.82 4.08 30.61
CA LYS A 717 -34.60 4.28 31.83
C LYS A 717 -34.90 5.77 32.07
N GLN A 718 -33.97 6.65 31.70
CA GLN A 718 -34.07 8.09 31.93
C GLN A 718 -35.08 8.78 31.01
N PHE A 719 -35.14 8.37 29.74
CA PHE A 719 -35.93 9.00 28.68
C PHE A 719 -37.04 8.09 28.12
N ASP A 720 -37.32 6.97 28.79
CA ASP A 720 -38.28 5.92 28.37
C ASP A 720 -38.11 5.42 26.92
N ILE A 721 -36.85 5.27 26.46
CA ILE A 721 -36.52 4.97 25.05
C ILE A 721 -36.92 3.51 24.71
N PRO A 722 -37.88 3.29 23.79
CA PRO A 722 -38.41 1.95 23.48
C PRO A 722 -37.34 0.95 23.04
N ILE A 723 -37.48 -0.32 23.45
CA ILE A 723 -36.50 -1.40 23.24
C ILE A 723 -36.09 -1.57 21.76
N HIS A 724 -37.01 -1.32 20.82
CA HIS A 724 -36.77 -1.46 19.39
C HIS A 724 -35.84 -0.38 18.83
N ILE A 725 -35.79 0.82 19.44
CA ILE A 725 -34.86 1.91 19.06
C ILE A 725 -33.43 1.49 19.42
N LYS A 726 -32.52 1.55 18.45
CA LYS A 726 -31.11 1.16 18.59
C LYS A 726 -30.22 2.19 17.90
N GLY A 727 -28.96 2.27 18.30
CA GLY A 727 -28.00 3.22 17.72
C GLY A 727 -27.79 4.43 18.61
N PHE A 728 -28.04 5.63 18.09
CA PHE A 728 -27.83 6.90 18.76
C PHE A 728 -29.14 7.68 18.90
N VAL A 729 -29.24 8.47 19.96
CA VAL A 729 -30.31 9.44 20.23
C VAL A 729 -29.72 10.81 20.48
N TYR A 730 -30.52 11.83 20.25
CA TYR A 730 -30.25 13.24 20.56
C TYR A 730 -31.11 13.63 21.76
N HIS A 731 -30.54 14.29 22.76
CA HIS A 731 -31.28 14.72 23.95
C HIS A 731 -30.69 16.02 24.52
N GLN A 732 -31.48 16.74 25.32
CA GLN A 732 -30.99 17.93 26.02
C GLN A 732 -30.02 17.56 27.15
N GLU A 733 -29.05 18.42 27.43
CA GLU A 733 -28.15 18.28 28.57
C GLU A 733 -28.91 18.50 29.90
N ILE A 734 -28.64 17.66 30.91
CA ILE A 734 -29.21 17.82 32.26
C ILE A 734 -28.10 18.30 33.19
N SER A 735 -28.40 19.38 33.94
CA SER A 735 -27.50 19.95 34.95
C SER A 735 -26.95 18.92 35.95
N GLU A 736 -25.80 19.25 36.54
CA GLU A 736 -24.76 18.38 37.14
C GLU A 736 -25.15 17.24 38.10
N GLN A 737 -26.42 17.10 38.50
CA GLN A 737 -26.91 16.02 39.37
C GLN A 737 -26.72 14.60 38.76
N GLY A 738 -26.49 14.51 37.44
CA GLY A 738 -26.15 13.25 36.76
C GLY A 738 -24.80 12.61 37.14
N LYS A 739 -23.89 13.32 37.84
CA LYS A 739 -22.57 12.79 38.24
C LYS A 739 -22.64 11.63 39.27
N GLN A 740 -23.78 11.41 39.94
CA GLN A 740 -23.92 10.39 41.00
C GLN A 740 -24.39 8.99 40.53
N LEU A 741 -24.58 8.76 39.22
CA LEU A 741 -25.00 7.45 38.68
C LEU A 741 -24.01 6.89 37.65
N GLU A 742 -22.72 6.96 37.96
CA GLU A 742 -21.71 6.14 37.28
C GLU A 742 -22.01 4.64 37.54
N ASP A 743 -21.96 3.82 36.48
CA ASP A 743 -22.15 2.39 36.66
C ASP A 743 -20.99 1.79 37.45
N LYS A 744 -21.28 0.76 38.26
CA LYS A 744 -20.30 0.21 39.21
C LYS A 744 -19.01 -0.27 38.53
N ALA A 745 -19.05 -0.77 37.30
CA ALA A 745 -17.85 -1.20 36.58
C ALA A 745 -16.99 -0.02 36.14
N SER A 746 -17.59 1.04 35.59
CA SER A 746 -16.87 2.28 35.25
C SER A 746 -16.24 2.93 36.48
N HIS A 747 -16.97 3.00 37.60
CA HIS A 747 -16.46 3.54 38.86
C HIS A 747 -15.29 2.70 39.43
N ILE A 748 -15.36 1.36 39.36
CA ILE A 748 -14.24 0.45 39.71
C ILE A 748 -12.99 0.73 38.86
N LEU A 749 -13.17 0.87 37.54
CA LEU A 749 -12.08 1.11 36.60
C LEU A 749 -11.42 2.48 36.85
N ARG A 750 -12.23 3.51 37.12
CA ARG A 750 -11.77 4.87 37.42
C ARG A 750 -10.98 4.92 38.73
N LEU A 751 -11.49 4.33 39.81
CA LEU A 751 -10.79 4.24 41.09
C LEU A 751 -9.43 3.56 40.93
N LYS A 752 -9.35 2.47 40.16
CA LYS A 752 -8.10 1.74 39.94
C LYS A 752 -7.11 2.46 39.01
N GLN A 753 -7.59 3.36 38.14
CA GLN A 753 -6.73 4.22 37.32
C GLN A 753 -6.18 5.42 38.10
N HIS A 754 -6.94 6.00 39.04
CA HIS A 754 -6.47 7.11 39.86
C HIS A 754 -5.55 6.66 41.01
N ASP A 755 -5.79 5.48 41.60
CA ASP A 755 -4.92 4.92 42.63
C ASP A 755 -4.72 3.41 42.42
N LEU A 756 -3.54 3.06 41.92
CA LEU A 756 -3.10 1.69 41.70
C LEU A 756 -2.87 0.92 43.02
N SER A 757 -2.69 1.59 44.16
CA SER A 757 -2.46 0.95 45.46
C SER A 757 -3.74 0.36 46.08
N LEU A 758 -4.91 0.88 45.71
CA LEU A 758 -6.21 0.43 46.24
C LEU A 758 -6.43 -1.08 46.03
N SER A 759 -6.64 -1.81 47.13
CA SER A 759 -6.98 -3.23 47.06
C SER A 759 -8.40 -3.45 46.55
N ASN A 760 -8.64 -4.61 45.91
CA ASN A 760 -9.98 -4.97 45.43
C ASN A 760 -11.03 -5.04 46.56
N ALA A 761 -10.62 -5.17 47.83
CA ALA A 761 -11.50 -5.12 48.99
C ALA A 761 -11.91 -3.67 49.34
N GLN A 762 -10.98 -2.72 49.31
CA GLN A 762 -11.27 -1.30 49.51
C GLN A 762 -12.17 -0.76 48.39
N ILE A 763 -11.87 -1.07 47.13
CA ILE A 763 -12.71 -0.69 45.98
C ILE A 763 -14.11 -1.30 46.09
N ALA A 764 -14.22 -2.56 46.52
CA ALA A 764 -15.51 -3.22 46.74
C ALA A 764 -16.35 -2.50 47.81
N SER A 765 -15.71 -2.04 48.88
CA SER A 765 -16.36 -1.26 49.93
C SER A 765 -16.78 0.14 49.47
N LEU A 766 -15.92 0.84 48.71
CA LEU A 766 -16.21 2.19 48.18
C LEU A 766 -17.35 2.18 47.15
N VAL A 767 -17.46 1.13 46.34
CA VAL A 767 -18.48 1.01 45.26
C VAL A 767 -19.73 0.24 45.73
N GLY A 768 -19.74 -0.28 46.96
CA GLY A 768 -20.84 -1.07 47.51
C GLY A 768 -21.13 -2.32 46.69
N CYS A 769 -20.12 -3.16 46.45
CA CYS A 769 -20.22 -4.40 45.66
C CYS A 769 -19.34 -5.52 46.26
N SER A 770 -19.35 -6.71 45.67
CA SER A 770 -18.50 -7.82 46.15
C SER A 770 -17.06 -7.71 45.62
N ARG A 771 -16.08 -8.15 46.41
CA ARG A 771 -14.68 -8.28 45.98
C ARG A 771 -14.53 -9.12 44.70
N GLN A 772 -15.40 -10.11 44.52
CA GLN A 772 -15.45 -10.93 43.30
C GLN A 772 -15.90 -10.11 42.08
N TYR A 773 -16.90 -9.22 42.24
CA TYR A 773 -17.36 -8.34 41.16
C TYR A 773 -16.24 -7.39 40.72
N VAL A 774 -15.52 -6.76 41.67
CA VAL A 774 -14.33 -5.93 41.38
C VAL A 774 -13.27 -6.74 40.64
N SER A 775 -12.96 -7.95 41.12
CA SER A 775 -11.98 -8.82 40.46
C SER A 775 -12.38 -9.18 39.03
N ASN A 776 -13.66 -9.41 38.76
CA ASN A 776 -14.16 -9.75 37.43
C ASN A 776 -14.12 -8.54 36.49
N VAL A 777 -14.46 -7.34 36.97
CA VAL A 777 -14.40 -6.09 36.18
C VAL A 777 -12.97 -5.77 35.76
N LEU A 778 -12.00 -5.89 36.69
CA LEU A 778 -10.59 -5.62 36.39
C LEU A 778 -9.99 -6.69 35.44
N LYS A 779 -10.32 -7.98 35.64
CA LYS A 779 -9.87 -9.08 34.76
C LYS A 779 -10.42 -9.05 33.34
N CYS A 780 -11.44 -8.25 33.03
CA CYS A 780 -11.94 -8.08 31.68
C CYS A 780 -11.20 -6.98 30.88
N ARG A 781 -10.14 -6.38 31.46
CA ARG A 781 -9.31 -5.35 30.82
C ARG A 781 -7.91 -5.85 30.44
N ASP A 782 -7.49 -6.99 30.98
CA ASP A 782 -6.28 -7.75 30.60
C ASP A 782 -6.62 -8.81 29.53
#